data_AF-A0A8C4W0W7-F1
#
_entry.id   AF-A0A8C4W0W7-F1
#
_cell.length_a   1.000
_cell.length_b   1.000
_cell.length_c   1.000
_cell.angle_alpha   90.00
_cell.angle_beta   90.00
_cell.angle_gamma   90.00
#
_symmetry.space_group_name_H-M   'P 1'
#
loop_
_entity.id
_entity.type
_entity.pdbx_description
1 polymer ?
#
loop_
_entity_poly.entity_id
_entity_poly.type
_entity_poly.pdbx_seq_one_letter_code
_entity_poly.pdbx_strand_id
1 'polypeptide(L)'
;MSAGAGAGPASSFPATLPPGMRRRGSLRAGTPVRRSTRLAQSSAEEPVLREVSSAEGGSLPLVLQPRASIKAHKLHLTPARDPSPTPASDPTPMPDLEPSAGSALEPLPILTREPPLPQLKDEPTRTAMKRGLSRKPAARLEASRSNRRVALDQDAHLSPYVRLKRLQISEEDEEKEELFPTRSESSGEKEHFLFSSTCCILLPFLLILGFSGWFLWEHSSPVSVLGLMEQWQLGWSHVASLWREPDEECSSQCSLVLVESIPVGLDYNHSSPRHLPIFQAWMDLLDAANRSVDIAAFYFTLRDSDMKEEEPSSWQGRQVLEKLQDLPSRGVKLNIAVNSPQKSDRDTEELASKGADIKYVELERLTGGIVHTKFWVVDGKHVYIGSANMDWRSLTQVKELGAVLYNCSCVAGDLHRIFAMYRALGGQGASLPTMWPAYVSAKSSLSHPLKLQLNGSSAELYLSSSPPALCSTGRTPDLTAIVSTIQDAQAFVYISVMDYVPQCTFCQPKRFWPVIDDALRAAACNRHVKVRLLISCWQHSDQSMFLFLESLSVLSQEPLGCPIEVKLFVVSKSVEQKRIPFSRVNHNKYMVTDRLAYIGTSNWSEDYFTNTAGVGLIISQSEAAPGVTQLTLREQLEAVFHRDWSSSYSQPLSPKPSCAAKN
;
A
#
# COMPACT_ATOMS: atom_id res chain seq x y z
N MET A 1 -53.56 -8.69 47.92
CA MET A 1 -54.41 -8.05 46.90
C MET A 1 -53.88 -8.52 45.55
N SER A 2 -54.40 -9.62 44.99
CA SER A 2 -55.55 -9.65 44.04
C SER A 2 -55.20 -8.89 42.74
N ALA A 3 -54.73 -9.52 41.66
CA ALA A 3 -55.25 -10.66 40.86
C ALA A 3 -56.47 -10.31 39.99
N GLY A 4 -56.41 -10.64 38.70
CA GLY A 4 -57.46 -10.43 37.69
C GLY A 4 -56.88 -10.52 36.26
N ALA A 5 -57.67 -11.03 35.31
CA ALA A 5 -57.29 -11.22 33.90
C ALA A 5 -58.54 -11.11 32.99
N GLY A 6 -58.37 -10.95 31.66
CA GLY A 6 -59.51 -11.09 30.74
C GLY A 6 -59.29 -10.65 29.28
N ALA A 7 -59.34 -11.65 28.38
CA ALA A 7 -59.92 -11.65 27.02
C ALA A 7 -59.67 -10.52 25.98
N GLY A 8 -59.56 -10.94 24.72
CA GLY A 8 -59.96 -10.16 23.55
C GLY A 8 -61.02 -10.91 22.74
N PRO A 9 -61.44 -10.40 21.56
CA PRO A 9 -61.92 -11.26 20.48
C PRO A 9 -61.33 -10.90 19.10
N ALA A 10 -61.72 -11.65 18.05
CA ALA A 10 -61.22 -11.50 16.68
C ALA A 10 -62.36 -11.63 15.63
N SER A 11 -62.02 -11.42 14.34
CA SER A 11 -62.89 -11.50 13.14
C SER A 11 -63.92 -10.36 12.98
N SER A 12 -64.42 -10.00 11.78
CA SER A 12 -64.59 -10.76 10.52
C SER A 12 -64.69 -9.86 9.26
N PHE A 13 -64.58 -10.45 8.06
CA PHE A 13 -64.87 -9.84 6.74
C PHE A 13 -66.37 -10.00 6.37
N PRO A 14 -66.92 -9.26 5.37
CA PRO A 14 -67.07 -9.84 4.02
C PRO A 14 -67.07 -8.88 2.79
N ALA A 15 -66.50 -9.34 1.66
CA ALA A 15 -67.02 -9.37 0.27
C ALA A 15 -67.60 -8.07 -0.43
N THR A 16 -67.83 -7.95 -1.75
CA THR A 16 -67.78 -8.88 -2.92
C THR A 16 -67.54 -8.14 -4.27
N LEU A 17 -67.17 -8.88 -5.32
CA LEU A 17 -67.25 -8.54 -6.78
C LEU A 17 -68.73 -8.71 -7.30
N PRO A 18 -69.12 -8.68 -8.61
CA PRO A 18 -68.44 -8.46 -9.92
C PRO A 18 -69.10 -7.26 -10.68
N PRO A 19 -69.32 -7.17 -12.03
CA PRO A 19 -68.79 -7.84 -13.26
C PRO A 19 -68.18 -6.82 -14.29
N GLY A 20 -67.84 -7.14 -15.55
CA GLY A 20 -67.65 -8.42 -16.26
C GLY A 20 -68.23 -8.49 -17.70
N MET A 21 -67.62 -9.31 -18.57
CA MET A 21 -68.00 -9.61 -19.99
C MET A 21 -67.64 -8.53 -21.05
N ARG A 22 -67.29 -8.80 -22.33
CA ARG A 22 -67.06 -10.00 -23.20
C ARG A 22 -66.40 -9.50 -24.54
N ARG A 23 -65.80 -10.27 -25.48
CA ARG A 23 -65.19 -11.62 -25.60
C ARG A 23 -64.57 -11.79 -27.02
N ARG A 24 -63.62 -12.75 -27.19
CA ARG A 24 -63.11 -13.34 -28.47
C ARG A 24 -62.25 -12.40 -29.37
N GLY A 25 -61.28 -12.87 -30.16
CA GLY A 25 -60.72 -14.22 -30.40
C GLY A 25 -59.26 -14.12 -30.92
N SER A 26 -58.35 -15.08 -30.73
CA SER A 26 -58.33 -16.48 -31.26
C SER A 26 -57.84 -16.56 -32.72
N LEU A 27 -56.86 -17.39 -33.16
CA LEU A 27 -55.76 -18.13 -32.50
C LEU A 27 -54.88 -18.81 -33.61
N ARG A 28 -53.67 -19.29 -33.26
CA ARG A 28 -52.70 -20.09 -34.09
C ARG A 28 -52.03 -19.30 -35.25
N ALA A 29 -50.74 -19.42 -35.61
CA ALA A 29 -49.62 -20.40 -35.45
C ALA A 29 -49.34 -21.26 -36.70
N GLY A 30 -48.09 -21.24 -37.20
CA GLY A 30 -47.61 -22.12 -38.28
C GLY A 30 -46.32 -21.70 -39.02
N THR A 31 -45.17 -22.22 -38.56
CA THR A 31 -44.03 -22.74 -39.38
C THR A 31 -43.17 -21.78 -40.25
N PRO A 32 -41.82 -21.94 -40.30
CA PRO A 32 -40.90 -21.09 -41.09
C PRO A 32 -40.55 -21.64 -42.49
N VAL A 33 -39.97 -20.81 -43.38
CA VAL A 33 -39.51 -21.17 -44.75
C VAL A 33 -38.12 -20.59 -45.08
N ARG A 34 -37.39 -21.25 -46.00
CA ARG A 34 -35.97 -21.03 -46.38
C ARG A 34 -35.73 -20.16 -47.64
N ARG A 35 -34.50 -19.60 -47.72
CA ARG A 35 -33.59 -19.42 -48.89
C ARG A 35 -34.13 -19.01 -50.28
N SER A 36 -33.52 -17.96 -50.83
CA SER A 36 -32.85 -17.95 -52.16
C SER A 36 -31.81 -16.80 -52.15
N THR A 37 -30.53 -16.84 -52.58
CA THR A 37 -29.65 -17.60 -53.50
C THR A 37 -29.51 -17.09 -54.95
N ARG A 38 -28.60 -16.12 -55.17
CA ARG A 38 -27.75 -15.91 -56.37
C ARG A 38 -26.54 -15.03 -56.00
N LEU A 39 -25.45 -14.92 -56.77
CA LEU A 39 -24.55 -15.92 -57.39
C LEU A 39 -23.39 -15.19 -58.12
N ALA A 40 -22.16 -15.29 -57.59
CA ALA A 40 -20.87 -15.03 -58.27
C ALA A 40 -19.77 -15.45 -57.26
N GLN A 41 -18.95 -16.50 -57.40
CA GLN A 41 -18.13 -17.06 -58.49
C GLN A 41 -16.80 -16.35 -58.79
N SER A 42 -15.85 -16.49 -57.87
CA SER A 42 -14.49 -17.04 -58.11
C SER A 42 -13.77 -17.18 -56.76
N SER A 43 -12.81 -18.06 -56.53
CA SER A 43 -12.43 -19.35 -57.17
C SER A 43 -11.65 -20.16 -56.11
N ALA A 44 -11.73 -21.49 -56.12
CA ALA A 44 -11.12 -22.33 -55.08
C ALA A 44 -9.84 -23.03 -55.54
N GLU A 45 -8.92 -23.27 -54.60
CA GLU A 45 -7.94 -24.36 -54.61
C GLU A 45 -7.90 -25.03 -53.23
N GLU A 46 -7.50 -26.30 -53.17
CA GLU A 46 -7.69 -27.21 -52.03
C GLU A 46 -6.44 -27.41 -51.13
N PRO A 47 -6.61 -27.90 -49.89
CA PRO A 47 -5.51 -28.06 -48.94
C PRO A 47 -4.71 -29.36 -49.14
N VAL A 48 -3.44 -29.35 -48.73
CA VAL A 48 -2.59 -30.54 -48.65
C VAL A 48 -2.43 -31.00 -47.20
N LEU A 49 -2.78 -32.25 -46.93
CA LEU A 49 -2.57 -32.95 -45.66
C LEU A 49 -1.09 -33.25 -45.40
N ARG A 50 -0.66 -33.15 -44.13
CA ARG A 50 0.39 -34.01 -43.55
C ARG A 50 0.12 -34.21 -42.06
N GLU A 51 0.41 -35.42 -41.58
CA GLU A 51 0.05 -35.85 -40.22
C GLU A 51 1.17 -35.58 -39.19
N VAL A 52 0.70 -35.22 -37.99
CA VAL A 52 1.18 -35.60 -36.66
C VAL A 52 2.59 -36.21 -36.53
N SER A 53 3.42 -35.57 -35.71
CA SER A 53 4.23 -36.27 -34.71
C SER A 53 4.06 -35.59 -33.35
N SER A 54 4.19 -36.34 -32.25
CA SER A 54 3.81 -35.92 -30.90
C SER A 54 4.95 -36.05 -29.90
N ALA A 55 5.24 -34.99 -29.13
CA ALA A 55 6.05 -35.07 -27.93
C ALA A 55 5.69 -33.96 -26.90
N GLU A 56 5.37 -34.40 -25.69
CA GLU A 56 5.75 -33.85 -24.38
C GLU A 56 5.53 -32.36 -24.01
N GLY A 57 4.76 -32.16 -22.92
CA GLY A 57 5.38 -31.62 -21.70
C GLY A 57 5.29 -30.11 -21.43
N GLY A 58 4.68 -29.30 -22.30
CA GLY A 58 4.55 -27.85 -22.11
C GLY A 58 3.76 -27.43 -20.86
N SER A 59 4.44 -27.20 -19.73
CA SER A 59 3.82 -26.65 -18.52
C SER A 59 3.36 -25.20 -18.73
N LEU A 60 2.16 -24.85 -18.24
CA LEU A 60 1.57 -23.53 -18.50
C LEU A 60 2.24 -22.41 -17.67
N PRO A 61 2.52 -21.25 -18.28
CA PRO A 61 3.17 -20.13 -17.58
C PRO A 61 2.20 -19.48 -16.59
N LEU A 62 2.30 -19.88 -15.33
CA LEU A 62 1.63 -19.24 -14.20
C LEU A 62 1.86 -17.71 -14.20
N VAL A 63 0.84 -16.94 -13.84
CA VAL A 63 1.02 -15.53 -13.49
C VAL A 63 1.95 -15.42 -12.27
N LEU A 64 2.81 -14.40 -12.25
CA LEU A 64 3.77 -14.18 -11.17
C LEU A 64 3.22 -13.11 -10.23
N GLN A 65 3.06 -13.45 -8.96
CA GLN A 65 2.84 -12.46 -7.89
C GLN A 65 4.02 -11.49 -7.78
N PRO A 66 3.86 -10.36 -7.07
CA PRO A 66 5.01 -9.62 -6.49
C PRO A 66 6.03 -10.55 -5.83
N ARG A 67 5.54 -11.52 -5.02
CA ARG A 67 6.35 -12.56 -4.36
C ARG A 67 7.14 -13.47 -5.30
N ALA A 68 6.69 -13.64 -6.54
CA ALA A 68 7.31 -14.53 -7.51
C ALA A 68 8.19 -13.76 -8.51
N SER A 69 7.80 -12.53 -8.89
CA SER A 69 8.61 -11.60 -9.67
C SER A 69 9.95 -11.33 -8.97
N ILE A 70 9.91 -10.87 -7.71
CA ILE A 70 11.11 -10.57 -6.89
C ILE A 70 11.94 -11.83 -6.56
N LYS A 71 11.37 -13.04 -6.76
CA LYS A 71 12.08 -14.31 -6.58
C LYS A 71 12.73 -14.83 -7.88
N ALA A 72 12.15 -14.55 -9.04
CA ALA A 72 12.53 -15.20 -10.30
C ALA A 72 13.95 -14.85 -10.76
N HIS A 73 14.35 -13.57 -10.68
CA HIS A 73 15.58 -13.10 -11.33
C HIS A 73 16.87 -13.33 -10.52
N LYS A 74 16.79 -13.63 -9.21
CA LYS A 74 17.96 -14.07 -8.42
C LYS A 74 18.54 -15.43 -8.85
N LEU A 75 17.89 -16.14 -9.78
CA LEU A 75 18.39 -17.36 -10.43
C LEU A 75 19.10 -17.12 -11.78
N HIS A 76 19.23 -15.87 -12.23
CA HIS A 76 19.88 -15.52 -13.51
C HIS A 76 21.10 -14.60 -13.34
N LEU A 77 21.84 -14.77 -12.24
CA LEU A 77 23.16 -14.17 -12.02
C LEU A 77 24.27 -15.24 -11.93
N THR A 78 24.47 -15.94 -13.04
CA THR A 78 25.70 -16.72 -13.32
C THR A 78 26.24 -16.30 -14.68
N PRO A 79 27.45 -15.73 -14.79
CA PRO A 79 28.00 -15.35 -16.09
C PRO A 79 28.20 -16.57 -17.00
N ALA A 80 27.81 -16.45 -18.27
CA ALA A 80 28.18 -17.41 -19.29
C ALA A 80 29.72 -17.42 -19.49
N ARG A 81 30.27 -18.58 -19.83
CA ARG A 81 31.62 -18.73 -20.37
C ARG A 81 31.53 -19.18 -21.82
N ASP A 82 32.37 -18.60 -22.67
CA ASP A 82 32.40 -18.91 -24.10
C ASP A 82 32.89 -20.35 -24.40
N PRO A 83 32.46 -20.96 -25.53
CA PRO A 83 32.73 -22.35 -25.86
C PRO A 83 33.92 -22.57 -26.81
N SER A 84 34.62 -23.71 -26.69
CA SER A 84 35.27 -24.50 -27.76
C SER A 84 36.24 -25.55 -27.16
N PRO A 85 36.71 -26.57 -27.91
CA PRO A 85 35.90 -27.51 -28.70
C PRO A 85 36.22 -28.99 -28.36
N THR A 86 35.42 -29.92 -28.88
CA THR A 86 35.56 -31.39 -28.73
C THR A 86 36.69 -31.99 -29.59
N PRO A 87 37.15 -33.21 -29.24
CA PRO A 87 36.89 -34.36 -30.13
C PRO A 87 36.24 -35.57 -29.42
N ALA A 88 35.96 -36.66 -30.14
CA ALA A 88 35.06 -37.76 -29.74
C ALA A 88 35.66 -39.17 -29.92
N SER A 89 35.05 -40.21 -29.32
CA SER A 89 34.82 -41.55 -29.94
C SER A 89 34.16 -42.61 -29.02
N ASP A 90 32.91 -43.00 -29.35
CA ASP A 90 32.46 -44.38 -29.66
C ASP A 90 32.53 -45.57 -28.63
N PRO A 91 31.85 -46.75 -28.84
CA PRO A 91 30.72 -47.07 -27.95
C PRO A 91 30.47 -48.56 -27.53
N THR A 92 29.45 -48.78 -26.67
CA THR A 92 28.64 -50.03 -26.47
C THR A 92 29.33 -51.31 -25.90
N PRO A 93 28.60 -52.39 -25.49
CA PRO A 93 27.14 -52.64 -25.43
C PRO A 93 26.56 -53.14 -24.05
N MET A 94 25.23 -53.40 -24.06
CA MET A 94 24.35 -54.12 -23.11
C MET A 94 24.65 -55.65 -23.04
N PRO A 95 23.96 -56.54 -22.25
CA PRO A 95 22.69 -56.43 -21.48
C PRO A 95 22.86 -56.90 -19.98
N ASP A 96 21.95 -57.52 -19.18
CA ASP A 96 20.61 -58.13 -19.37
C ASP A 96 19.82 -58.41 -18.04
N LEU A 97 18.59 -58.92 -18.18
CA LEU A 97 17.78 -59.79 -17.29
C LEU A 97 17.04 -59.29 -16.01
N GLU A 98 15.72 -59.40 -16.10
CA GLU A 98 14.66 -59.42 -15.05
C GLU A 98 14.28 -60.90 -14.67
N PRO A 99 13.26 -61.22 -13.83
CA PRO A 99 12.65 -60.56 -12.65
C PRO A 99 12.37 -61.57 -11.48
N SER A 100 11.32 -61.32 -10.67
CA SER A 100 10.59 -62.23 -9.74
C SER A 100 11.16 -62.41 -8.31
N ALA A 101 10.38 -62.75 -7.27
CA ALA A 101 8.94 -62.48 -6.99
C ALA A 101 8.62 -62.76 -5.50
N GLY A 102 7.67 -61.99 -4.94
CA GLY A 102 6.72 -62.37 -3.87
C GLY A 102 7.20 -62.91 -2.51
N SER A 103 6.84 -62.20 -1.43
CA SER A 103 6.16 -62.81 -0.26
C SER A 103 5.59 -61.71 0.66
N ALA A 104 4.58 -62.05 1.45
CA ALA A 104 4.01 -61.19 2.50
C ALA A 104 3.83 -62.00 3.79
N LEU A 105 4.03 -61.37 4.96
CA LEU A 105 3.46 -61.72 6.28
C LEU A 105 3.90 -60.69 7.34
N GLU A 106 3.07 -60.51 8.38
CA GLU A 106 3.30 -59.63 9.55
C GLU A 106 3.82 -60.46 10.76
N PRO A 107 3.94 -59.95 12.02
CA PRO A 107 4.04 -58.56 12.53
C PRO A 107 5.23 -58.31 13.51
N LEU A 108 5.28 -57.07 14.05
CA LEU A 108 6.09 -56.50 15.16
C LEU A 108 6.72 -57.42 16.23
N PRO A 109 7.86 -56.99 16.83
CA PRO A 109 7.81 -56.61 18.25
C PRO A 109 8.56 -55.30 18.63
N ILE A 110 8.35 -54.85 19.88
CA ILE A 110 8.89 -53.62 20.50
C ILE A 110 10.21 -53.90 21.24
N LEU A 111 11.19 -52.99 21.19
CA LEU A 111 12.09 -52.75 22.33
C LEU A 111 12.74 -51.35 22.34
N THR A 112 13.17 -50.91 23.53
CA THR A 112 13.60 -49.54 23.88
C THR A 112 15.10 -49.40 24.10
N ARG A 113 15.68 -48.21 23.83
CA ARG A 113 16.60 -47.50 24.78
C ARG A 113 17.11 -46.12 24.30
N GLU A 114 17.26 -45.20 25.25
CA GLU A 114 18.11 -44.01 25.17
C GLU A 114 19.51 -44.28 25.76
N PRO A 115 20.53 -43.47 25.42
CA PRO A 115 21.73 -43.24 26.24
C PRO A 115 21.80 -41.81 26.84
N PRO A 116 22.57 -41.56 27.93
CA PRO A 116 22.27 -40.47 28.88
C PRO A 116 23.29 -39.31 28.97
N LEU A 117 22.94 -38.28 29.77
CA LEU A 117 23.86 -37.23 30.25
C LEU A 117 24.87 -37.74 31.30
N PRO A 118 26.09 -37.15 31.38
CA PRO A 118 27.05 -37.41 32.45
C PRO A 118 27.29 -36.22 33.41
N GLN A 119 27.45 -36.53 34.70
CA GLN A 119 27.95 -35.70 35.81
C GLN A 119 28.50 -36.67 36.90
N LEU A 120 29.34 -36.35 37.89
CA LEU A 120 29.90 -35.12 38.50
C LEU A 120 31.23 -35.52 39.22
N LYS A 121 32.15 -34.57 39.51
CA LYS A 121 33.15 -34.61 40.63
C LYS A 121 34.31 -35.64 40.57
N ASP A 122 35.43 -35.51 41.30
CA ASP A 122 36.02 -34.48 42.22
C ASP A 122 37.58 -34.58 42.23
N GLU A 123 38.31 -33.44 42.36
CA GLU A 123 39.69 -33.20 42.93
C GLU A 123 40.92 -34.13 42.61
N PRO A 124 42.17 -33.90 43.11
CA PRO A 124 42.77 -32.75 43.85
C PRO A 124 44.16 -32.23 43.33
N THR A 125 44.64 -31.11 43.93
CA THR A 125 46.06 -30.59 43.94
C THR A 125 46.68 -30.11 42.60
N ARG A 126 47.63 -29.14 42.51
CA ARG A 126 48.58 -28.45 43.43
C ARG A 126 49.11 -27.15 42.70
N THR A 127 49.79 -26.10 43.22
CA THR A 127 50.32 -25.67 44.55
C THR A 127 50.55 -24.12 44.56
N ALA A 128 50.32 -23.43 45.70
CA ALA A 128 50.89 -22.10 46.08
C ALA A 128 50.54 -20.85 45.21
N MET A 129 50.42 -19.59 45.70
CA MET A 129 50.70 -18.92 47.00
C MET A 129 49.93 -17.53 47.03
N LYS A 130 49.94 -16.53 47.96
CA LYS A 130 50.68 -16.20 49.21
C LYS A 130 50.02 -15.10 50.13
N ARG A 131 48.98 -15.43 50.93
CA ARG A 131 48.47 -14.64 52.11
C ARG A 131 47.69 -13.32 51.80
N GLY A 132 46.72 -12.86 52.63
CA GLY A 132 46.00 -13.53 53.73
C GLY A 132 45.40 -12.60 54.81
N LEU A 133 44.49 -13.15 55.65
CA LEU A 133 44.02 -12.67 56.99
C LEU A 133 43.13 -11.39 57.05
N SER A 134 42.19 -11.19 58.01
CA SER A 134 41.62 -12.06 59.07
C SER A 134 40.39 -11.46 59.84
N ARG A 135 39.40 -12.32 60.18
CA ARG A 135 38.46 -12.32 61.35
C ARG A 135 37.46 -11.16 61.68
N LYS A 136 36.16 -11.51 61.63
CA LYS A 136 35.11 -11.62 62.72
C LYS A 136 35.47 -11.16 64.17
N PRO A 137 34.52 -10.80 65.09
CA PRO A 137 33.16 -11.39 65.29
C PRO A 137 32.03 -10.37 65.70
N ALA A 138 31.01 -10.78 66.50
CA ALA A 138 29.72 -10.07 66.69
C ALA A 138 29.08 -10.20 68.12
N ALA A 139 28.16 -9.27 68.45
CA ALA A 139 27.09 -9.27 69.48
C ALA A 139 26.12 -8.09 69.15
N ARG A 140 24.80 -8.02 69.39
CA ARG A 140 23.78 -8.64 70.29
C ARG A 140 23.49 -7.87 71.62
N LEU A 141 22.58 -6.88 71.60
CA LEU A 141 21.30 -6.87 72.38
C LEU A 141 20.35 -5.66 72.07
N GLU A 142 19.05 -5.98 72.03
CA GLU A 142 17.81 -5.27 72.42
C GLU A 142 17.57 -3.73 72.45
N ALA A 143 16.33 -3.40 71.98
CA ALA A 143 15.32 -2.49 72.58
C ALA A 143 15.03 -1.05 72.05
N SER A 144 13.73 -0.72 72.12
CA SER A 144 13.05 0.60 72.06
C SER A 144 12.78 1.33 70.72
N ARG A 145 11.54 1.12 70.22
CA ARG A 145 10.58 2.10 69.66
C ARG A 145 11.10 3.36 68.91
N SER A 146 10.86 3.41 67.60
CA SER A 146 10.23 4.59 66.93
C SER A 146 9.54 4.19 65.61
N ASN A 147 8.84 5.12 64.96
CA ASN A 147 7.91 4.85 63.86
C ASN A 147 8.54 4.83 62.45
N ARG A 148 8.02 3.91 61.62
CA ARG A 148 7.85 3.95 60.15
C ARG A 148 8.99 4.45 59.22
N ARG A 149 9.55 3.47 58.49
CA ARG A 149 9.91 3.52 57.04
C ARG A 149 11.02 4.48 56.55
N VAL A 150 12.27 4.00 56.65
CA VAL A 150 13.20 3.74 55.51
C VAL A 150 12.68 4.27 54.14
N ALA A 151 13.23 5.34 53.55
CA ALA A 151 14.47 5.45 52.73
C ALA A 151 14.26 4.97 51.26
N LEU A 152 14.75 5.61 50.18
CA LEU A 152 16.15 5.96 49.82
C LEU A 152 17.04 4.70 49.82
N ASP A 153 17.72 4.27 48.75
CA ASP A 153 18.00 4.87 47.42
C ASP A 153 18.19 3.72 46.37
N GLN A 154 18.51 3.82 45.07
CA GLN A 154 19.08 4.86 44.17
C GLN A 154 18.67 4.56 42.69
N ASP A 155 19.11 5.38 41.72
CA ASP A 155 18.78 5.29 40.27
C ASP A 155 19.21 4.02 39.51
N ALA A 156 18.36 3.59 38.56
CA ALA A 156 18.77 3.00 37.27
C ALA A 156 17.64 3.06 36.21
N HIS A 157 18.01 3.24 34.93
CA HIS A 157 17.18 3.10 33.71
C HIS A 157 15.92 3.99 33.53
N LEU A 158 16.11 5.19 32.96
CA LEU A 158 15.06 5.97 32.28
C LEU A 158 15.59 6.60 30.99
N SER A 159 14.73 6.74 29.98
CA SER A 159 15.09 7.15 28.60
C SER A 159 15.12 8.68 28.42
N PRO A 160 15.98 9.25 27.54
CA PRO A 160 16.23 10.71 27.47
C PRO A 160 15.01 11.61 27.20
N TYR A 161 13.94 11.09 26.59
CA TYR A 161 12.78 11.87 26.14
C TYR A 161 11.97 12.54 27.26
N VAL A 162 12.13 12.14 28.52
CA VAL A 162 11.35 12.69 29.65
C VAL A 162 11.92 14.03 30.14
N ARG A 163 13.18 14.38 29.81
CA ARG A 163 13.89 15.52 30.41
C ARG A 163 13.49 16.90 29.87
N LEU A 164 12.81 16.95 28.72
CA LEU A 164 12.54 18.19 27.96
C LEU A 164 11.13 18.79 28.15
N LYS A 165 10.27 18.18 28.98
CA LYS A 165 8.88 18.64 29.21
C LYS A 165 8.56 19.02 30.67
N ARG A 166 9.58 19.40 31.44
CA ARG A 166 9.47 19.90 32.83
C ARG A 166 10.31 21.17 33.07
N LEU A 167 10.54 21.96 32.02
CA LEU A 167 11.26 23.24 32.06
C LEU A 167 10.56 24.28 31.16
N GLN A 168 9.28 24.51 31.43
CA GLN A 168 8.50 25.67 30.98
C GLN A 168 7.16 25.66 31.75
N ILE A 169 6.70 26.84 32.19
CA ILE A 169 5.62 27.15 33.18
C ILE A 169 6.16 27.32 34.61
N SER A 170 5.70 28.41 35.26
CA SER A 170 6.28 29.17 36.38
C SER A 170 7.40 30.15 35.93
N GLU A 171 7.37 31.45 36.25
CA GLU A 171 6.51 32.25 37.15
C GLU A 171 6.11 33.59 36.49
N GLU A 172 4.98 34.17 36.91
CA GLU A 172 4.64 35.59 36.76
C GLU A 172 4.64 36.22 38.17
N ASP A 173 5.10 37.48 38.32
CA ASP A 173 4.36 38.58 38.98
C ASP A 173 5.25 39.80 39.30
N GLU A 174 4.64 41.00 39.21
CA GLU A 174 4.96 42.28 39.89
C GLU A 174 6.37 42.96 39.66
N GLU A 175 6.53 44.29 39.63
CA GLU A 175 5.61 45.43 39.84
C GLU A 175 6.09 46.73 39.13
N LYS A 176 5.17 47.71 38.98
CA LYS A 176 5.33 49.19 38.84
C LYS A 176 5.18 49.90 37.49
N GLU A 177 4.28 50.88 37.53
CA GLU A 177 4.02 51.94 36.54
C GLU A 177 4.93 53.16 36.79
N GLU A 178 5.12 54.03 35.78
CA GLU A 178 4.84 55.47 35.98
C GLU A 178 4.63 56.27 34.66
N LEU A 179 3.62 57.14 34.70
CA LEU A 179 3.34 58.37 33.92
C LEU A 179 3.74 58.54 32.42
N PHE A 180 2.69 58.70 31.60
CA PHE A 180 2.62 59.57 30.42
C PHE A 180 2.77 61.08 30.79
N PRO A 181 3.26 62.00 29.92
CA PRO A 181 2.41 62.52 28.83
C PRO A 181 3.10 62.98 27.51
N THR A 182 2.24 63.30 26.55
CA THR A 182 2.48 63.84 25.19
C THR A 182 2.97 65.29 25.15
N ARG A 183 3.60 65.74 24.03
CA ARG A 183 3.00 66.66 23.01
C ARG A 183 4.07 67.44 22.18
N SER A 184 3.72 67.79 20.93
CA SER A 184 4.33 68.87 20.08
C SER A 184 5.81 68.74 19.68
N GLU A 185 6.35 69.42 18.66
CA GLU A 185 5.93 69.84 17.30
C GLU A 185 7.12 70.65 16.71
N SER A 186 7.24 70.80 15.38
CA SER A 186 8.22 71.69 14.70
C SER A 186 9.73 71.32 14.86
N SER A 187 10.68 71.75 14.02
CA SER A 187 10.66 72.15 12.60
C SER A 187 12.09 72.33 12.08
N GLY A 188 12.35 71.98 10.81
CA GLY A 188 13.64 72.23 10.14
C GLY A 188 14.76 71.25 10.53
N GLU A 189 15.89 71.18 9.82
CA GLU A 189 16.26 71.83 8.56
C GLU A 189 16.85 70.81 7.56
N LYS A 190 17.24 71.27 6.36
CA LYS A 190 17.87 70.43 5.32
C LYS A 190 19.41 70.45 5.42
N GLU A 191 20.01 69.63 4.57
CA GLU A 191 21.44 69.67 4.17
C GLU A 191 22.47 69.15 5.18
N HIS A 192 22.67 67.83 5.12
CA HIS A 192 24.01 67.29 4.84
C HIS A 192 23.89 65.96 4.07
N PHE A 193 23.37 66.05 2.84
CA PHE A 193 23.49 64.96 1.87
C PHE A 193 24.93 64.91 1.32
N LEU A 194 25.30 63.82 0.63
CA LEU A 194 26.61 63.62 -0.01
C LEU A 194 27.82 63.48 0.95
N PHE A 195 27.89 62.38 1.70
CA PHE A 195 29.17 61.61 1.81
C PHE A 195 29.02 60.14 2.27
N SER A 196 27.91 59.75 2.91
CA SER A 196 27.77 58.38 3.45
C SER A 196 27.40 57.29 2.44
N SER A 197 26.81 57.63 1.28
CA SER A 197 26.15 56.63 0.42
C SER A 197 27.08 55.76 -0.43
N THR A 198 28.30 56.22 -0.74
CA THR A 198 29.25 55.46 -1.56
C THR A 198 29.87 54.29 -0.80
N CYS A 199 30.18 54.48 0.49
CA CYS A 199 30.81 53.47 1.32
C CYS A 199 29.93 52.21 1.51
N CYS A 200 28.61 52.43 1.72
CA CYS A 200 27.63 51.36 1.90
C CYS A 200 27.41 50.47 0.66
N ILE A 201 27.83 50.91 -0.53
CA ILE A 201 27.70 50.15 -1.78
C ILE A 201 29.06 49.57 -2.21
N LEU A 202 30.15 50.34 -2.09
CA LEU A 202 31.49 49.89 -2.51
C LEU A 202 32.00 48.70 -1.68
N LEU A 203 31.77 48.67 -0.36
CA LEU A 203 32.20 47.56 0.49
C LEU A 203 31.58 46.20 0.10
N PRO A 204 30.24 46.04 0.01
CA PRO A 204 29.67 44.78 -0.45
C PRO A 204 30.02 44.46 -1.90
N PHE A 205 30.15 45.45 -2.79
CA PHE A 205 30.55 45.20 -4.18
C PHE A 205 31.99 44.68 -4.30
N LEU A 206 32.93 45.20 -3.50
CA LEU A 206 34.31 44.71 -3.42
C LEU A 206 34.39 43.31 -2.77
N LEU A 207 33.54 43.01 -1.78
CA LEU A 207 33.44 41.66 -1.21
C LEU A 207 32.87 40.65 -2.22
N ILE A 208 31.86 41.02 -3.00
CA ILE A 208 31.31 40.20 -4.09
C ILE A 208 32.34 39.98 -5.19
N LEU A 209 33.06 41.03 -5.62
CA LEU A 209 34.15 40.91 -6.59
C LEU A 209 35.30 40.03 -6.06
N GLY A 210 35.72 40.21 -4.80
CA GLY A 210 36.74 39.37 -4.17
C GLY A 210 36.32 37.90 -4.06
N PHE A 211 35.08 37.64 -3.64
CA PHE A 211 34.53 36.27 -3.56
C PHE A 211 34.39 35.63 -4.94
N SER A 212 33.89 36.35 -5.94
CA SER A 212 33.78 35.83 -7.32
C SER A 212 35.15 35.62 -7.98
N GLY A 213 36.13 36.48 -7.71
CA GLY A 213 37.51 36.32 -8.15
C GLY A 213 38.18 35.10 -7.52
N TRP A 214 37.99 34.89 -6.21
CA TRP A 214 38.45 33.69 -5.52
C TRP A 214 37.73 32.42 -6.03
N PHE A 215 36.41 32.43 -6.15
CA PHE A 215 35.63 31.29 -6.66
C PHE A 215 36.02 30.92 -8.10
N LEU A 216 36.23 31.90 -8.96
CA LEU A 216 36.76 31.66 -10.31
C LEU A 216 38.19 31.13 -10.27
N TRP A 217 39.07 31.61 -9.38
CA TRP A 217 40.43 31.08 -9.23
C TRP A 217 40.45 29.63 -8.73
N GLU A 218 39.63 29.30 -7.74
CA GLU A 218 39.54 27.99 -7.11
C GLU A 218 38.88 26.94 -8.02
N HIS A 219 38.05 27.34 -8.99
CA HIS A 219 37.21 26.41 -9.78
C HIS A 219 37.33 26.55 -11.32
N SER A 220 38.16 27.45 -11.87
CA SER A 220 38.32 27.58 -13.34
C SER A 220 39.18 26.46 -13.95
N SER A 221 38.54 25.34 -14.28
CA SER A 221 38.88 24.61 -15.51
C SER A 221 38.10 25.21 -16.69
N PRO A 222 38.64 25.20 -17.93
CA PRO A 222 38.00 25.86 -19.08
C PRO A 222 36.77 25.08 -19.59
N VAL A 223 35.63 25.29 -18.96
CA VAL A 223 34.32 24.75 -19.38
C VAL A 223 33.64 25.72 -20.34
N SER A 224 33.00 25.18 -21.38
CA SER A 224 32.37 25.99 -22.44
C SER A 224 31.18 26.83 -21.93
N VAL A 225 30.84 27.89 -22.69
CA VAL A 225 29.76 28.86 -22.41
C VAL A 225 28.40 28.21 -22.09
N LEU A 226 28.13 27.01 -22.60
CA LEU A 226 26.90 26.26 -22.31
C LEU A 226 26.72 25.93 -20.82
N GLY A 227 27.81 25.60 -20.10
CA GLY A 227 27.73 25.25 -18.67
C GLY A 227 27.32 26.42 -17.77
N LEU A 228 27.62 27.67 -18.19
CA LEU A 228 27.23 28.87 -17.46
C LEU A 228 25.70 29.08 -17.49
N MET A 229 25.01 28.71 -18.58
CA MET A 229 23.56 28.87 -18.65
C MET A 229 22.81 27.90 -17.72
N GLU A 230 23.30 26.68 -17.59
CA GLU A 230 22.75 25.67 -16.67
C GLU A 230 22.92 26.09 -15.20
N GLN A 231 24.09 26.65 -14.85
CA GLN A 231 24.37 27.14 -13.50
C GLN A 231 23.58 28.42 -13.13
N TRP A 232 23.22 29.26 -14.11
CA TRP A 232 22.34 30.41 -13.89
C TRP A 232 20.87 30.03 -13.64
N GLN A 233 20.38 28.92 -14.19
CA GLN A 233 19.04 28.40 -13.86
C GLN A 233 18.96 27.90 -12.41
N LEU A 234 20.03 27.29 -11.88
CA LEU A 234 20.11 26.89 -10.48
C LEU A 234 20.00 28.09 -9.52
N GLY A 235 20.65 29.21 -9.82
CA GLY A 235 20.56 30.45 -9.02
C GLY A 235 19.13 30.98 -8.87
N TRP A 236 18.33 30.94 -9.94
CA TRP A 236 16.92 31.34 -9.88
C TRP A 236 16.07 30.41 -9.00
N SER A 237 16.40 29.12 -8.92
CA SER A 237 15.64 28.20 -8.05
C SER A 237 15.84 28.47 -6.56
N HIS A 238 17.00 28.96 -6.15
CA HIS A 238 17.25 29.42 -4.78
C HIS A 238 16.62 30.79 -4.48
N VAL A 239 16.55 31.71 -5.44
CA VAL A 239 15.79 32.97 -5.25
C VAL A 239 14.29 32.67 -5.16
N ALA A 240 13.78 31.74 -5.96
CA ALA A 240 12.37 31.31 -5.89
C ALA A 240 12.01 30.68 -4.54
N SER A 241 12.94 30.05 -3.80
CA SER A 241 12.65 29.48 -2.48
C SER A 241 12.50 30.53 -1.36
N LEU A 242 12.95 31.78 -1.59
CA LEU A 242 12.64 32.92 -0.72
C LEU A 242 11.20 33.42 -0.95
N TRP A 243 10.68 33.27 -2.16
CA TRP A 243 9.27 33.48 -2.51
C TRP A 243 8.47 32.20 -2.26
N ARG A 244 8.39 31.81 -0.98
CA ARG A 244 7.49 30.74 -0.55
C ARG A 244 6.06 31.20 -0.78
N GLU A 245 5.47 30.78 -1.90
CA GLU A 245 4.03 30.89 -2.18
C GLU A 245 3.25 30.51 -0.90
N PRO A 246 2.23 31.29 -0.50
CA PRO A 246 1.47 31.01 0.71
C PRO A 246 0.86 29.62 0.65
N ASP A 247 0.68 28.98 1.81
CA ASP A 247 0.11 27.63 1.89
C ASP A 247 -1.23 27.58 1.14
N GLU A 248 -1.22 26.85 0.03
CA GLU A 248 -2.24 26.93 -1.01
C GLU A 248 -3.50 26.19 -0.55
N GLU A 249 -4.33 26.86 0.25
CA GLU A 249 -5.65 26.37 0.67
C GLU A 249 -6.40 25.88 -0.56
N CYS A 250 -6.82 24.61 -0.53
CA CYS A 250 -7.37 23.97 -1.71
C CYS A 250 -8.82 24.41 -1.90
N SER A 251 -8.97 25.59 -2.51
CA SER A 251 -10.22 26.33 -2.72
C SER A 251 -11.29 25.60 -3.54
N SER A 252 -10.96 24.44 -4.12
CA SER A 252 -11.91 23.56 -4.78
C SER A 252 -12.74 22.76 -3.78
N GLN A 253 -14.06 22.90 -3.82
CA GLN A 253 -14.98 21.93 -3.21
C GLN A 253 -14.80 20.57 -3.90
N CYS A 254 -14.17 19.65 -3.18
CA CYS A 254 -13.84 18.31 -3.67
C CYS A 254 -15.00 17.35 -3.43
N SER A 255 -15.26 16.48 -4.41
CA SER A 255 -16.09 15.29 -4.22
C SER A 255 -15.19 14.07 -4.04
N LEU A 256 -15.48 13.21 -3.07
CA LEU A 256 -14.77 11.96 -2.85
C LEU A 256 -15.76 10.78 -2.79
N VAL A 257 -15.47 9.75 -3.57
CA VAL A 257 -16.25 8.51 -3.63
C VAL A 257 -15.36 7.34 -3.22
N LEU A 258 -15.75 6.60 -2.17
CA LEU A 258 -15.17 5.29 -1.88
C LEU A 258 -15.62 4.30 -2.96
N VAL A 259 -14.70 3.49 -3.48
CA VAL A 259 -14.94 2.53 -4.57
C VAL A 259 -14.46 1.14 -4.18
N GLU A 260 -15.17 0.09 -4.61
CA GLU A 260 -14.77 -1.30 -4.33
C GLU A 260 -15.05 -2.23 -5.52
N SER A 261 -14.25 -3.30 -5.65
CA SER A 261 -14.61 -4.47 -6.47
C SER A 261 -15.08 -5.57 -5.55
N ILE A 262 -16.21 -6.21 -5.88
CA ILE A 262 -16.73 -7.38 -5.18
C ILE A 262 -16.64 -8.59 -6.13
N PRO A 263 -15.96 -9.69 -5.74
CA PRO A 263 -15.86 -10.90 -6.57
C PRO A 263 -17.24 -11.47 -6.91
N VAL A 264 -17.44 -11.92 -8.16
CA VAL A 264 -18.67 -12.61 -8.58
C VAL A 264 -19.00 -13.78 -7.63
N GLY A 265 -20.21 -13.80 -7.05
CA GLY A 265 -20.62 -14.82 -6.06
C GLY A 265 -20.01 -14.64 -4.65
N LEU A 266 -19.58 -13.42 -4.32
CA LEU A 266 -19.39 -12.96 -2.94
C LEU A 266 -20.49 -11.94 -2.65
N ASP A 267 -21.49 -12.35 -1.87
CA ASP A 267 -22.76 -11.63 -1.75
C ASP A 267 -22.97 -11.12 -0.32
N TYR A 268 -23.33 -9.85 -0.20
CA TYR A 268 -23.72 -9.22 1.08
C TYR A 268 -25.21 -8.93 1.08
N ASN A 269 -25.80 -8.82 2.27
CA ASN A 269 -27.20 -8.42 2.46
C ASN A 269 -27.50 -7.08 1.72
N HIS A 270 -28.74 -6.88 1.29
CA HIS A 270 -29.18 -5.64 0.65
C HIS A 270 -29.07 -4.42 1.56
N SER A 271 -29.14 -4.62 2.89
CA SER A 271 -28.93 -3.57 3.90
C SER A 271 -27.45 -3.35 4.29
N SER A 272 -26.51 -4.10 3.72
CA SER A 272 -25.08 -3.88 3.94
C SER A 272 -24.58 -2.67 3.16
N PRO A 273 -23.55 -1.95 3.63
CA PRO A 273 -22.83 -0.94 2.83
C PRO A 273 -22.40 -1.50 1.48
N ARG A 274 -22.58 -0.72 0.41
CA ARG A 274 -22.20 -1.03 -0.97
C ARG A 274 -21.69 0.26 -1.61
N HIS A 275 -20.53 0.18 -2.24
CA HIS A 275 -19.87 1.35 -2.85
C HIS A 275 -19.86 1.27 -4.38
N LEU A 276 -19.45 2.36 -5.04
CA LEU A 276 -19.40 2.43 -6.50
C LEU A 276 -18.37 1.40 -7.03
N PRO A 277 -18.72 0.55 -8.02
CA PRO A 277 -17.76 -0.41 -8.58
C PRO A 277 -16.53 0.28 -9.16
N ILE A 278 -15.32 -0.24 -8.91
CA ILE A 278 -14.07 0.32 -9.46
C ILE A 278 -14.13 0.40 -10.99
N PHE A 279 -14.71 -0.61 -11.65
CA PHE A 279 -14.97 -0.58 -13.10
C PHE A 279 -15.78 0.66 -13.52
N GLN A 280 -16.90 0.95 -12.85
CA GLN A 280 -17.74 2.10 -13.19
C GLN A 280 -16.97 3.40 -12.95
N ALA A 281 -16.29 3.53 -11.80
CA ALA A 281 -15.53 4.73 -11.47
C ALA A 281 -14.36 4.99 -12.45
N TRP A 282 -13.72 3.95 -12.97
CA TRP A 282 -12.73 4.06 -14.05
C TRP A 282 -13.37 4.47 -15.37
N MET A 283 -14.53 3.93 -15.72
CA MET A 283 -15.27 4.34 -16.91
C MET A 283 -15.70 5.82 -16.82
N ASP A 284 -16.20 6.26 -15.66
CA ASP A 284 -16.60 7.66 -15.38
C ASP A 284 -15.40 8.62 -15.54
N LEU A 285 -14.22 8.25 -15.01
CA LEU A 285 -12.98 9.00 -15.18
C LEU A 285 -12.53 9.08 -16.66
N LEU A 286 -12.71 8.01 -17.44
CA LEU A 286 -12.35 7.97 -18.86
C LEU A 286 -13.33 8.75 -19.76
N ASP A 287 -14.60 8.89 -19.36
CA ASP A 287 -15.56 9.80 -20.03
C ASP A 287 -15.27 11.25 -19.69
N ALA A 288 -14.92 11.54 -18.43
CA ALA A 288 -14.60 12.88 -17.96
C ALA A 288 -13.26 13.44 -18.51
N ALA A 289 -12.38 12.59 -19.04
CA ALA A 289 -11.07 12.97 -19.54
C ALA A 289 -11.14 13.79 -20.85
N ASN A 290 -10.52 14.96 -20.85
CA ASN A 290 -10.49 15.92 -21.96
C ASN A 290 -9.07 16.40 -22.35
N ARG A 291 -8.03 16.06 -21.58
CA ARG A 291 -6.63 16.50 -21.81
C ARG A 291 -5.61 15.40 -21.57
N SER A 292 -5.63 14.73 -20.42
CA SER A 292 -4.70 13.64 -20.11
C SER A 292 -5.26 12.59 -19.15
N VAL A 293 -4.76 11.37 -19.29
CA VAL A 293 -4.93 10.27 -18.35
C VAL A 293 -3.53 9.72 -18.07
N ASP A 294 -3.12 9.79 -16.81
CA ASP A 294 -1.76 9.60 -16.33
C ASP A 294 -1.74 8.47 -15.29
N ILE A 295 -1.34 7.26 -15.69
CA ILE A 295 -1.53 6.02 -14.91
C ILE A 295 -0.20 5.48 -14.38
N ALA A 296 -0.09 5.32 -13.06
CA ALA A 296 0.93 4.50 -12.42
C ALA A 296 0.37 3.11 -12.11
N ALA A 297 1.00 2.04 -12.61
CA ALA A 297 0.54 0.66 -12.47
C ALA A 297 1.68 -0.33 -12.22
N PHE A 298 1.36 -1.49 -11.65
CA PHE A 298 2.29 -2.62 -11.55
C PHE A 298 2.43 -3.35 -12.89
N TYR A 299 1.32 -3.78 -13.48
CA TYR A 299 1.27 -4.38 -14.82
C TYR A 299 -0.12 -4.14 -15.45
N PHE A 300 -0.24 -4.42 -16.74
CA PHE A 300 -1.52 -4.53 -17.45
C PHE A 300 -1.83 -5.98 -17.85
N THR A 301 -3.00 -6.47 -17.45
CA THR A 301 -3.62 -7.72 -17.93
C THR A 301 -5.15 -7.52 -17.97
N LEU A 302 -5.61 -6.57 -18.78
CA LEU A 302 -7.03 -6.22 -18.93
C LEU A 302 -7.81 -7.23 -19.77
N ARG A 303 -7.14 -8.26 -20.30
CA ARG A 303 -7.72 -9.35 -21.10
C ARG A 303 -7.46 -10.71 -20.46
N ASP A 304 -8.37 -11.64 -20.74
CA ASP A 304 -8.27 -13.08 -20.44
C ASP A 304 -7.30 -13.84 -21.38
N SER A 305 -6.41 -13.15 -22.09
CA SER A 305 -5.41 -13.77 -22.96
C SER A 305 -4.31 -14.57 -22.22
N ASP A 306 -4.33 -14.60 -20.88
CA ASP A 306 -3.53 -15.50 -20.06
C ASP A 306 -4.31 -16.75 -19.56
N MET A 307 -5.57 -16.89 -19.96
CA MET A 307 -6.43 -18.06 -19.73
C MET A 307 -6.34 -19.07 -20.89
N LYS A 308 -6.83 -20.31 -20.66
CA LYS A 308 -6.97 -21.35 -21.70
C LYS A 308 -8.26 -21.26 -22.51
N GLU A 309 -9.28 -20.67 -21.91
CA GLU A 309 -10.68 -20.64 -22.31
C GLU A 309 -11.13 -19.18 -22.11
N GLU A 310 -12.03 -18.66 -22.96
CA GLU A 310 -12.62 -17.34 -22.75
C GLU A 310 -13.32 -17.28 -21.39
N GLU A 311 -13.10 -16.22 -20.62
CA GLU A 311 -13.69 -16.04 -19.30
C GLU A 311 -14.76 -14.96 -19.40
N PRO A 312 -16.06 -15.30 -19.31
CA PRO A 312 -17.14 -14.33 -19.51
C PRO A 312 -17.05 -13.08 -18.63
N SER A 313 -16.47 -13.18 -17.43
CA SER A 313 -16.26 -12.05 -16.51
C SER A 313 -15.06 -11.14 -16.83
N SER A 314 -14.33 -11.39 -17.92
CA SER A 314 -13.24 -10.51 -18.40
C SER A 314 -13.73 -9.23 -19.10
N TRP A 315 -15.02 -9.14 -19.43
CA TRP A 315 -15.59 -8.05 -20.25
C TRP A 315 -15.32 -6.63 -19.71
N GLN A 316 -15.27 -6.47 -18.39
CA GLN A 316 -14.99 -5.18 -17.75
C GLN A 316 -13.56 -4.70 -18.03
N GLY A 317 -12.58 -5.60 -18.00
CA GLY A 317 -11.21 -5.28 -18.37
C GLY A 317 -11.10 -4.92 -19.85
N ARG A 318 -11.77 -5.69 -20.72
CA ARG A 318 -11.81 -5.43 -22.16
C ARG A 318 -12.36 -4.04 -22.49
N GLN A 319 -13.48 -3.64 -21.89
CA GLN A 319 -14.04 -2.29 -22.10
C GLN A 319 -13.13 -1.17 -21.56
N VAL A 320 -12.42 -1.39 -20.45
CA VAL A 320 -11.42 -0.42 -19.96
C VAL A 320 -10.25 -0.31 -20.94
N LEU A 321 -9.76 -1.42 -21.49
CA LEU A 321 -8.70 -1.42 -22.49
C LEU A 321 -9.13 -0.71 -23.79
N GLU A 322 -10.30 -1.07 -24.34
CA GLU A 322 -10.90 -0.42 -25.52
C GLU A 322 -10.99 1.10 -25.32
N LYS A 323 -11.53 1.54 -24.19
CA LYS A 323 -11.70 2.97 -23.89
C LYS A 323 -10.39 3.71 -23.64
N LEU A 324 -9.35 3.04 -23.13
CA LEU A 324 -7.98 3.57 -23.05
C LEU A 324 -7.34 3.71 -24.44
N GLN A 325 -7.58 2.76 -25.36
CA GLN A 325 -7.11 2.82 -26.75
C GLN A 325 -7.76 3.96 -27.55
N ASP A 326 -8.99 4.34 -27.21
CA ASP A 326 -9.71 5.42 -27.89
C ASP A 326 -9.26 6.83 -27.45
N LEU A 327 -8.64 6.99 -26.26
CA LEU A 327 -8.26 8.31 -25.72
C LEU A 327 -7.43 9.17 -26.70
N PRO A 328 -6.36 8.66 -27.36
CA PRO A 328 -5.56 9.47 -28.27
C PRO A 328 -6.34 9.93 -29.50
N SER A 329 -7.33 9.16 -29.95
CA SER A 329 -8.23 9.56 -31.05
C SER A 329 -9.16 10.72 -30.67
N ARG A 330 -9.50 10.84 -29.37
CA ARG A 330 -10.20 12.01 -28.80
C ARG A 330 -9.28 13.20 -28.53
N GLY A 331 -7.99 13.11 -28.85
CA GLY A 331 -6.96 14.11 -28.51
C GLY A 331 -6.52 14.09 -27.04
N VAL A 332 -6.94 13.10 -26.25
CA VAL A 332 -6.60 12.95 -24.83
C VAL A 332 -5.29 12.17 -24.71
N LYS A 333 -4.29 12.75 -24.04
CA LYS A 333 -2.97 12.12 -23.87
C LYS A 333 -3.04 10.99 -22.84
N LEU A 334 -2.86 9.75 -23.27
CA LEU A 334 -2.64 8.63 -22.36
C LEU A 334 -1.12 8.50 -22.08
N ASN A 335 -0.71 8.66 -20.82
CA ASN A 335 0.65 8.41 -20.37
C ASN A 335 0.64 7.32 -19.30
N ILE A 336 1.55 6.36 -19.37
CA ILE A 336 1.58 5.20 -18.46
C ILE A 336 3.00 5.02 -17.92
N ALA A 337 3.12 4.91 -16.60
CA ALA A 337 4.35 4.45 -15.92
C ALA A 337 4.07 3.06 -15.31
N VAL A 338 4.78 2.05 -15.80
CA VAL A 338 4.55 0.63 -15.47
C VAL A 338 5.84 -0.04 -15.01
N ASN A 339 5.75 -1.13 -14.24
CA ASN A 339 6.95 -1.89 -13.85
C ASN A 339 7.66 -2.48 -15.07
N SER A 340 9.00 -2.54 -15.02
CA SER A 340 9.81 -3.34 -15.92
C SER A 340 10.64 -4.36 -15.13
N PRO A 341 10.67 -5.64 -15.53
CA PRO A 341 9.87 -6.26 -16.59
C PRO A 341 8.40 -6.45 -16.19
N GLN A 342 7.52 -6.65 -17.17
CA GLN A 342 6.20 -7.29 -16.97
C GLN A 342 6.26 -8.79 -17.30
N LYS A 343 5.19 -9.54 -17.03
CA LYS A 343 5.04 -10.92 -17.56
C LYS A 343 4.65 -10.91 -19.06
N SER A 344 3.90 -9.91 -19.49
CA SER A 344 3.49 -9.70 -20.87
C SER A 344 3.26 -8.22 -21.08
N ASP A 345 3.92 -7.65 -22.08
CA ASP A 345 3.79 -6.24 -22.43
C ASP A 345 2.66 -5.98 -23.45
N ARG A 346 1.95 -7.03 -23.88
CA ARG A 346 0.98 -7.00 -25.00
C ARG A 346 -0.08 -5.89 -24.86
N ASP A 347 -0.63 -5.67 -23.67
CA ASP A 347 -1.62 -4.62 -23.44
C ASP A 347 -0.99 -3.21 -23.55
N THR A 348 0.23 -3.03 -23.02
CA THR A 348 0.97 -1.76 -23.09
C THR A 348 1.57 -1.48 -24.47
N GLU A 349 2.00 -2.50 -25.21
CA GLU A 349 2.40 -2.42 -26.63
C GLU A 349 1.22 -2.01 -27.52
N GLU A 350 0.04 -2.60 -27.29
CA GLU A 350 -1.17 -2.27 -28.04
C GLU A 350 -1.64 -0.84 -27.75
N LEU A 351 -1.59 -0.40 -26.48
CA LEU A 351 -1.82 1.00 -26.11
C LEU A 351 -0.78 1.95 -26.72
N ALA A 352 0.50 1.57 -26.77
CA ALA A 352 1.53 2.34 -27.45
C ALA A 352 1.25 2.47 -28.96
N SER A 353 0.82 1.38 -29.61
CA SER A 353 0.44 1.38 -31.04
C SER A 353 -0.74 2.29 -31.36
N LYS A 354 -1.55 2.63 -30.35
CA LYS A 354 -2.69 3.57 -30.41
C LYS A 354 -2.31 5.01 -30.06
N GLY A 355 -1.07 5.26 -29.62
CA GLY A 355 -0.55 6.60 -29.32
C GLY A 355 -0.38 6.93 -27.82
N ALA A 356 -0.40 5.93 -26.93
CA ALA A 356 -0.03 6.14 -25.52
C ALA A 356 1.49 6.27 -25.32
N ASP A 357 1.94 7.18 -24.46
CA ASP A 357 3.35 7.22 -24.03
C ASP A 357 3.59 6.28 -22.84
N ILE A 358 4.26 5.16 -23.09
CA ILE A 358 4.60 4.18 -22.05
C ILE A 358 6.02 4.46 -21.52
N LYS A 359 6.19 4.35 -20.20
CA LYS A 359 7.47 4.41 -19.49
C LYS A 359 7.61 3.16 -18.64
N TYR A 360 8.48 2.26 -19.08
CA TYR A 360 8.83 1.01 -18.42
C TYR A 360 9.90 1.29 -17.36
N VAL A 361 9.56 1.15 -16.08
CA VAL A 361 10.40 1.55 -14.94
C VAL A 361 11.11 0.33 -14.35
N GLU A 362 12.42 0.22 -14.58
CA GLU A 362 13.29 -0.85 -14.08
C GLU A 362 13.56 -0.75 -12.56
N LEU A 363 12.51 -0.78 -11.72
CA LEU A 363 12.69 -0.54 -10.29
C LEU A 363 13.53 -1.62 -9.60
N GLU A 364 13.62 -2.83 -10.16
CA GLU A 364 14.50 -3.89 -9.65
C GLU A 364 15.98 -3.48 -9.78
N ARG A 365 16.38 -2.88 -10.91
CA ARG A 365 17.74 -2.33 -11.11
C ARG A 365 18.02 -1.15 -10.19
N LEU A 366 17.01 -0.32 -9.92
CA LEU A 366 17.16 0.92 -9.15
C LEU A 366 17.14 0.71 -7.63
N THR A 367 16.38 -0.27 -7.13
CA THR A 367 16.08 -0.44 -5.69
C THR A 367 16.07 -1.89 -5.21
N GLY A 368 16.03 -2.88 -6.10
CA GLY A 368 15.70 -4.27 -5.77
C GLY A 368 14.21 -4.53 -5.49
N GLY A 369 13.33 -3.56 -5.76
CA GLY A 369 11.87 -3.66 -5.63
C GLY A 369 11.14 -3.62 -6.99
N ILE A 370 9.83 -3.39 -6.95
CA ILE A 370 8.96 -3.25 -8.14
C ILE A 370 8.11 -1.98 -8.04
N VAL A 371 7.59 -1.47 -9.15
CA VAL A 371 6.46 -0.54 -9.11
C VAL A 371 5.22 -1.31 -8.68
N HIS A 372 4.76 -1.15 -7.44
CA HIS A 372 3.52 -1.75 -6.96
C HIS A 372 2.38 -0.74 -6.81
N THR A 373 2.63 0.54 -7.11
CA THR A 373 1.62 1.60 -7.13
C THR A 373 0.46 1.29 -8.10
N LYS A 374 -0.76 1.69 -7.73
CA LYS A 374 -1.94 1.73 -8.61
C LYS A 374 -2.68 3.06 -8.37
N PHE A 375 -2.41 4.06 -9.21
CA PHE A 375 -3.15 5.32 -9.20
C PHE A 375 -3.32 5.90 -10.61
N TRP A 376 -4.38 6.69 -10.80
CA TRP A 376 -4.60 7.51 -11.99
C TRP A 376 -4.66 8.99 -11.61
N VAL A 377 -4.10 9.86 -12.44
CA VAL A 377 -4.41 11.30 -12.48
C VAL A 377 -5.09 11.59 -13.82
N VAL A 378 -6.19 12.34 -13.81
CA VAL A 378 -6.94 12.71 -15.02
C VAL A 378 -7.11 14.22 -15.09
N ASP A 379 -6.72 14.81 -16.23
CA ASP A 379 -6.74 16.24 -16.55
C ASP A 379 -6.06 17.16 -15.52
N GLY A 380 -5.20 16.62 -14.65
CA GLY A 380 -4.66 17.34 -13.49
C GLY A 380 -5.72 17.77 -12.47
N LYS A 381 -6.89 17.10 -12.46
CA LYS A 381 -8.12 17.54 -11.78
C LYS A 381 -8.88 16.42 -11.06
N HIS A 382 -8.71 15.17 -11.46
CA HIS A 382 -9.34 14.01 -10.83
C HIS A 382 -8.28 12.96 -10.53
N VAL A 383 -8.47 12.15 -9.47
CA VAL A 383 -7.55 11.04 -9.13
C VAL A 383 -8.29 9.80 -8.69
N TYR A 384 -7.71 8.63 -8.99
CA TYR A 384 -8.05 7.34 -8.37
C TYR A 384 -6.81 6.81 -7.64
N ILE A 385 -6.95 6.34 -6.40
CA ILE A 385 -5.92 5.62 -5.64
C ILE A 385 -6.57 4.39 -5.01
N GLY A 386 -5.97 3.20 -5.14
CA GLY A 386 -6.52 1.99 -4.53
C GLY A 386 -5.68 0.74 -4.73
N SER A 387 -6.25 -0.40 -4.38
CA SER A 387 -5.56 -1.70 -4.43
C SER A 387 -5.62 -2.39 -5.81
N ALA A 388 -6.62 -2.08 -6.64
CA ALA A 388 -6.84 -2.74 -7.94
C ALA A 388 -5.69 -2.54 -8.93
N ASN A 389 -5.14 -3.64 -9.44
CA ASN A 389 -4.21 -3.64 -10.58
C ASN A 389 -4.98 -3.35 -11.88
N MET A 390 -4.27 -3.02 -12.97
CA MET A 390 -4.88 -2.89 -14.31
C MET A 390 -5.15 -4.28 -14.89
N ASP A 391 -5.97 -5.07 -14.20
CA ASP A 391 -6.23 -6.47 -14.42
C ASP A 391 -7.74 -6.72 -14.38
N TRP A 392 -8.28 -7.48 -15.34
CA TRP A 392 -9.71 -7.79 -15.39
C TRP A 392 -10.21 -8.51 -14.12
N ARG A 393 -9.34 -9.30 -13.46
CA ARG A 393 -9.63 -9.97 -12.18
C ARG A 393 -9.78 -8.98 -11.03
N SER A 394 -9.03 -7.87 -11.04
CA SER A 394 -9.20 -6.77 -10.07
C SER A 394 -10.53 -6.02 -10.26
N LEU A 395 -11.28 -6.26 -11.34
CA LEU A 395 -12.62 -5.71 -11.55
C LEU A 395 -13.74 -6.70 -11.16
N THR A 396 -13.60 -8.00 -11.45
CA THR A 396 -14.68 -8.99 -11.28
C THR A 396 -14.41 -10.20 -10.38
N GLN A 397 -13.17 -10.49 -10.00
CA GLN A 397 -12.79 -11.76 -9.34
C GLN A 397 -11.94 -11.62 -8.07
N VAL A 398 -11.50 -10.40 -7.75
CA VAL A 398 -10.71 -10.03 -6.58
C VAL A 398 -11.46 -8.95 -5.81
N LYS A 399 -11.41 -9.01 -4.47
CA LYS A 399 -11.99 -7.97 -3.63
C LYS A 399 -10.96 -6.85 -3.48
N GLU A 400 -11.30 -5.67 -3.97
CA GLU A 400 -10.42 -4.50 -4.06
C GLU A 400 -11.13 -3.28 -3.47
N LEU A 401 -10.36 -2.27 -3.03
CA LEU A 401 -10.88 -1.02 -2.51
C LEU A 401 -9.98 0.16 -2.91
N GLY A 402 -10.58 1.31 -3.14
CA GLY A 402 -9.90 2.57 -3.40
C GLY A 402 -10.77 3.78 -3.12
N ALA A 403 -10.27 4.96 -3.44
CA ALA A 403 -11.04 6.20 -3.48
C ALA A 403 -10.83 6.91 -4.82
N VAL A 404 -11.88 7.58 -5.30
CA VAL A 404 -11.80 8.54 -6.40
C VAL A 404 -12.13 9.93 -5.87
N LEU A 405 -11.29 10.90 -6.21
CA LEU A 405 -11.50 12.31 -5.89
C LEU A 405 -11.74 13.08 -7.20
N TYR A 406 -12.86 13.80 -7.27
CA TYR A 406 -13.26 14.60 -8.41
C TYR A 406 -13.16 16.10 -8.09
N ASN A 407 -12.67 16.87 -9.07
CA ASN A 407 -12.46 18.33 -8.99
C ASN A 407 -11.41 18.76 -7.95
N CYS A 408 -10.38 17.95 -7.73
CA CYS A 408 -9.35 18.11 -6.71
C CYS A 408 -7.97 18.39 -7.32
N SER A 409 -7.80 19.56 -7.93
CA SER A 409 -6.55 19.95 -8.61
C SER A 409 -5.33 19.96 -7.70
N CYS A 410 -5.47 20.33 -6.42
CA CYS A 410 -4.38 20.29 -5.45
C CYS A 410 -3.85 18.85 -5.23
N VAL A 411 -4.75 17.89 -5.02
CA VAL A 411 -4.42 16.47 -4.80
C VAL A 411 -3.90 15.85 -6.09
N ALA A 412 -4.52 16.16 -7.23
CA ALA A 412 -4.08 15.70 -8.55
C ALA A 412 -2.67 16.21 -8.89
N GLY A 413 -2.38 17.48 -8.62
CA GLY A 413 -1.06 18.06 -8.80
C GLY A 413 0.00 17.46 -7.85
N ASP A 414 -0.35 17.15 -6.61
CA ASP A 414 0.58 16.49 -5.68
C ASP A 414 0.86 15.03 -6.06
N LEU A 415 -0.18 14.28 -6.46
CA LEU A 415 -0.05 12.90 -6.96
C LEU A 415 0.74 12.83 -8.27
N HIS A 416 0.54 13.78 -9.19
CA HIS A 416 1.28 13.89 -10.44
C HIS A 416 2.80 14.09 -10.22
N ARG A 417 3.25 14.63 -9.07
CA ARG A 417 4.68 14.71 -8.76
C ARG A 417 5.30 13.32 -8.52
N ILE A 418 4.55 12.39 -7.94
CA ILE A 418 4.96 10.98 -7.81
C ILE A 418 5.02 10.34 -9.21
N PHE A 419 4.03 10.61 -10.07
CA PHE A 419 4.01 10.14 -11.46
C PHE A 419 5.21 10.66 -12.28
N ALA A 420 5.56 11.94 -12.12
CA ALA A 420 6.69 12.56 -12.79
C ALA A 420 8.04 11.90 -12.41
N MET A 421 8.22 11.51 -11.14
CA MET A 421 9.39 10.72 -10.71
C MET A 421 9.44 9.36 -11.43
N TYR A 422 8.30 8.65 -11.53
CA TYR A 422 8.26 7.37 -12.23
C TYR A 422 8.55 7.52 -13.73
N ARG A 423 8.02 8.55 -14.41
CA ARG A 423 8.34 8.82 -15.83
C ARG A 423 9.81 9.16 -16.06
N ALA A 424 10.44 9.89 -15.14
CA ALA A 424 11.88 10.16 -15.20
C ALA A 424 12.72 8.88 -15.05
N LEU A 425 12.32 7.96 -14.16
CA LEU A 425 12.99 6.67 -13.95
C LEU A 425 12.73 5.63 -15.04
N GLY A 426 11.71 5.84 -15.88
CA GLY A 426 11.49 5.09 -17.13
C GLY A 426 12.25 5.67 -18.34
N GLY A 427 13.23 6.55 -18.11
CA GLY A 427 14.14 7.05 -19.14
C GLY A 427 15.33 6.11 -19.38
N GLN A 428 15.87 6.08 -20.61
CA GLN A 428 17.04 5.26 -20.94
C GLN A 428 18.24 5.67 -20.08
N GLY A 429 18.87 4.70 -19.40
CA GLY A 429 20.02 4.95 -18.52
C GLY A 429 19.68 5.66 -17.21
N ALA A 430 18.40 5.84 -16.87
CA ALA A 430 18.00 6.54 -15.65
C ALA A 430 18.55 5.88 -14.37
N SER A 431 18.85 6.73 -13.39
CA SER A 431 19.36 6.40 -12.06
C SER A 431 18.57 7.16 -11.00
N LEU A 432 18.67 6.72 -9.74
CA LEU A 432 18.13 7.49 -8.61
C LEU A 432 19.01 8.71 -8.34
N PRO A 433 18.47 9.94 -8.32
CA PRO A 433 19.26 11.12 -7.99
C PRO A 433 19.51 11.19 -6.47
N THR A 434 20.64 11.78 -6.05
CA THR A 434 20.96 11.98 -4.62
C THR A 434 19.95 12.90 -3.93
N MET A 435 19.38 13.87 -4.66
CA MET A 435 18.21 14.64 -4.26
C MET A 435 17.27 14.81 -5.44
N TRP A 436 15.97 14.70 -5.19
CA TRP A 436 14.94 14.92 -6.21
C TRP A 436 14.81 16.42 -6.58
N PRO A 437 14.67 16.78 -7.87
CA PRO A 437 14.50 18.18 -8.29
C PRO A 437 13.30 18.88 -7.64
N ALA A 438 13.41 20.19 -7.42
CA ALA A 438 12.40 20.99 -6.72
C ALA A 438 10.98 20.88 -7.31
N TYR A 439 10.84 20.67 -8.63
CA TYR A 439 9.52 20.58 -9.27
C TYR A 439 8.71 19.32 -8.87
N VAL A 440 9.36 18.26 -8.38
CA VAL A 440 8.69 17.07 -7.81
C VAL A 440 8.61 17.08 -6.28
N SER A 441 9.09 18.11 -5.59
CA SER A 441 8.93 18.25 -4.13
C SER A 441 7.45 18.29 -3.73
N ALA A 442 7.10 17.59 -2.65
CA ALA A 442 5.72 17.37 -2.25
C ALA A 442 4.99 18.67 -1.88
N LYS A 443 3.69 18.72 -2.19
CA LYS A 443 2.73 19.73 -1.72
C LYS A 443 1.90 19.25 -0.52
N SER A 444 2.04 17.98 -0.09
CA SER A 444 1.37 17.46 1.11
C SER A 444 2.27 16.53 1.94
N SER A 445 2.08 16.54 3.25
CA SER A 445 2.81 15.70 4.22
C SER A 445 2.04 15.58 5.54
N LEU A 446 2.45 14.66 6.42
CA LEU A 446 1.92 14.53 7.77
C LEU A 446 2.02 15.81 8.62
N SER A 447 3.03 16.66 8.40
CA SER A 447 3.21 17.93 9.13
C SER A 447 2.61 19.14 8.42
N HIS A 448 2.29 19.01 7.13
CA HIS A 448 1.68 20.04 6.28
C HIS A 448 0.66 19.35 5.35
N PRO A 449 -0.51 18.94 5.86
CA PRO A 449 -1.56 18.35 5.04
C PRO A 449 -2.28 19.43 4.21
N LEU A 450 -2.86 19.01 3.08
CA LEU A 450 -3.76 19.87 2.30
C LEU A 450 -5.06 20.03 3.09
N LYS A 451 -5.46 21.29 3.32
CA LYS A 451 -6.76 21.65 3.90
C LYS A 451 -7.76 21.85 2.77
N LEU A 452 -8.89 21.15 2.83
CA LEU A 452 -9.90 21.13 1.77
C LEU A 452 -11.28 20.69 2.27
N GLN A 453 -12.31 20.97 1.47
CA GLN A 453 -13.69 20.51 1.71
C GLN A 453 -13.96 19.22 0.92
N LEU A 454 -14.08 18.07 1.60
CA LEU A 454 -14.44 16.78 1.00
C LEU A 454 -15.93 16.48 1.20
N ASN A 455 -16.72 16.42 0.12
CA ASN A 455 -18.18 16.26 0.14
C ASN A 455 -18.92 17.32 1.01
N GLY A 456 -18.29 18.49 1.23
CA GLY A 456 -18.81 19.56 2.09
C GLY A 456 -18.34 19.50 3.56
N SER A 457 -17.68 18.43 3.98
CA SER A 457 -17.04 18.33 5.31
C SER A 457 -15.58 18.75 5.26
N SER A 458 -15.12 19.47 6.29
CA SER A 458 -13.72 19.89 6.43
C SER A 458 -12.80 18.68 6.56
N ALA A 459 -11.66 18.72 5.88
CA ALA A 459 -10.71 17.63 5.81
C ALA A 459 -9.26 18.10 5.77
N GLU A 460 -8.38 17.25 6.30
CA GLU A 460 -6.94 17.32 6.12
C GLU A 460 -6.47 16.07 5.38
N LEU A 461 -5.77 16.24 4.25
CA LEU A 461 -5.39 15.15 3.34
C LEU A 461 -3.90 15.25 3.02
N TYR A 462 -3.19 14.12 3.09
CA TYR A 462 -1.84 14.03 2.51
C TYR A 462 -1.58 12.70 1.81
N LEU A 463 -0.60 12.72 0.91
CA LEU A 463 -0.12 11.56 0.18
C LEU A 463 1.25 11.11 0.70
N SER A 464 1.40 9.81 0.91
CA SER A 464 2.65 9.15 1.27
C SER A 464 3.21 8.31 0.12
N SER A 465 4.50 7.98 0.17
CA SER A 465 5.14 7.10 -0.83
C SER A 465 6.18 6.16 -0.24
N SER A 466 6.41 5.04 -0.91
CA SER A 466 7.58 4.17 -0.72
C SER A 466 8.34 4.00 -2.05
N PRO A 467 9.60 3.52 -2.02
CA PRO A 467 10.50 3.49 -0.87
C PRO A 467 10.98 4.90 -0.48
N PRO A 468 11.78 5.08 0.60
CA PRO A 468 12.44 6.34 0.93
C PRO A 468 13.20 6.98 -0.24
N ALA A 469 13.79 6.17 -1.13
CA ALA A 469 14.48 6.66 -2.32
C ALA A 469 13.56 7.34 -3.36
N LEU A 470 12.25 7.12 -3.31
CA LEU A 470 11.24 7.79 -4.13
C LEU A 470 10.40 8.81 -3.33
N CYS A 471 10.83 9.15 -2.12
CA CYS A 471 10.26 10.26 -1.36
C CYS A 471 11.01 11.55 -1.75
N SER A 472 10.39 12.39 -2.57
CA SER A 472 10.90 13.74 -2.85
C SER A 472 10.84 14.64 -1.62
N THR A 473 11.55 15.77 -1.64
CA THR A 473 11.60 16.72 -0.53
C THR A 473 10.19 17.05 0.01
N GLY A 474 10.00 16.90 1.32
CA GLY A 474 8.73 17.10 2.01
C GLY A 474 7.79 15.88 2.05
N ARG A 475 7.94 14.89 1.17
CA ARG A 475 7.04 13.72 1.09
C ARG A 475 7.18 12.84 2.34
N THR A 476 6.04 12.50 2.97
CA THR A 476 6.02 11.53 4.08
C THR A 476 6.23 10.10 3.56
N PRO A 477 7.18 9.32 4.13
CA PRO A 477 7.32 7.91 3.79
C PRO A 477 6.10 7.09 4.20
N ASP A 478 5.71 6.10 3.39
CA ASP A 478 4.49 5.29 3.58
C ASP A 478 4.46 4.56 4.92
N LEU A 479 5.61 4.01 5.34
CA LEU A 479 5.79 3.40 6.66
C LEU A 479 5.56 4.40 7.80
N THR A 480 6.05 5.63 7.67
CA THR A 480 5.84 6.69 8.66
C THR A 480 4.36 7.05 8.76
N ALA A 481 3.66 7.17 7.63
CA ALA A 481 2.23 7.45 7.63
C ALA A 481 1.39 6.36 8.33
N ILE A 482 1.70 5.08 8.07
CA ILE A 482 1.04 3.94 8.73
C ILE A 482 1.32 3.96 10.24
N VAL A 483 2.59 4.06 10.65
CA VAL A 483 2.99 4.03 12.06
C VAL A 483 2.41 5.22 12.83
N SER A 484 2.46 6.43 12.27
CA SER A 484 1.85 7.62 12.88
C SER A 484 0.33 7.49 13.01
N THR A 485 -0.36 6.90 12.02
CA THR A 485 -1.81 6.63 12.11
C THR A 485 -2.15 5.65 13.25
N ILE A 486 -1.33 4.62 13.46
CA ILE A 486 -1.48 3.66 14.58
C ILE A 486 -1.16 4.31 15.94
N GLN A 487 -0.25 5.29 15.98
CA GLN A 487 0.11 6.04 17.20
C GLN A 487 -0.95 7.11 17.56
N ASP A 488 -1.57 7.74 16.56
CA ASP A 488 -2.56 8.81 16.68
C ASP A 488 -3.95 8.32 17.12
N ALA A 489 -4.27 7.05 16.86
CA ALA A 489 -5.52 6.40 17.27
C ALA A 489 -5.71 6.36 18.80
N GLN A 490 -6.91 6.70 19.25
CA GLN A 490 -7.28 6.82 20.67
C GLN A 490 -8.27 5.73 21.15
N ALA A 491 -9.07 5.15 20.25
CA ALA A 491 -10.11 4.18 20.58
C ALA A 491 -9.99 2.87 19.77
N PHE A 492 -9.68 2.93 18.46
CA PHE A 492 -9.51 1.72 17.65
C PHE A 492 -8.56 1.85 16.46
N VAL A 493 -8.05 0.70 16.00
CA VAL A 493 -7.26 0.53 14.77
C VAL A 493 -7.78 -0.71 14.03
N TYR A 494 -8.51 -0.52 12.94
CA TYR A 494 -9.08 -1.60 12.13
C TYR A 494 -8.37 -1.68 10.78
N ILE A 495 -7.83 -2.85 10.44
CA ILE A 495 -6.91 -3.06 9.30
C ILE A 495 -7.43 -4.18 8.40
N SER A 496 -7.52 -3.95 7.10
CA SER A 496 -7.69 -5.02 6.11
C SER A 496 -6.62 -4.95 5.03
N VAL A 497 -5.72 -5.94 5.06
CA VAL A 497 -4.60 -6.10 4.12
C VAL A 497 -4.56 -7.54 3.60
N MET A 498 -4.05 -7.74 2.39
CA MET A 498 -3.87 -9.10 1.83
C MET A 498 -2.84 -9.92 2.62
N ASP A 499 -1.67 -9.32 2.87
CA ASP A 499 -0.55 -9.93 3.59
C ASP A 499 -0.13 -9.04 4.75
N TYR A 500 0.07 -9.65 5.92
CA TYR A 500 0.72 -9.06 7.09
C TYR A 500 1.87 -9.95 7.53
N VAL A 501 3.12 -9.53 7.26
CA VAL A 501 4.32 -10.30 7.58
C VAL A 501 5.39 -9.34 8.11
N PRO A 502 5.60 -9.24 9.44
CA PRO A 502 6.63 -8.40 10.07
C PRO A 502 8.04 -8.99 9.88
N GLN A 503 8.45 -9.12 8.61
CA GLN A 503 9.68 -9.76 8.17
C GLN A 503 10.10 -9.16 6.81
N CYS A 504 11.40 -9.08 6.55
CA CYS A 504 11.88 -9.01 5.18
C CYS A 504 11.57 -10.33 4.47
N THR A 505 10.68 -10.28 3.48
CA THR A 505 10.17 -11.46 2.77
C THR A 505 11.09 -11.86 1.62
N PHE A 506 11.85 -10.92 1.03
CA PHE A 506 12.72 -11.16 -0.13
C PHE A 506 14.22 -10.97 0.13
N CYS A 507 14.60 -10.52 1.34
CA CYS A 507 15.97 -10.67 1.84
C CYS A 507 16.41 -12.15 1.84
N GLN A 508 17.71 -12.37 1.70
CA GLN A 508 18.35 -13.65 1.97
C GLN A 508 19.55 -13.41 2.89
N PRO A 509 19.56 -13.92 4.14
CA PRO A 509 18.44 -14.61 4.80
C PRO A 509 17.21 -13.70 5.02
N LYS A 510 16.01 -14.28 5.15
CA LYS A 510 14.85 -13.54 5.69
C LYS A 510 15.17 -13.07 7.12
N ARG A 511 14.81 -11.84 7.48
CA ARG A 511 15.04 -11.27 8.83
C ARG A 511 13.76 -10.66 9.42
N PHE A 512 13.59 -10.76 10.74
CA PHE A 512 12.45 -10.15 11.44
C PHE A 512 12.49 -8.62 11.31
N TRP A 513 11.31 -8.00 11.22
CA TRP A 513 11.14 -6.56 11.06
C TRP A 513 9.88 -6.10 11.80
N PRO A 514 10.00 -5.56 13.02
CA PRO A 514 8.85 -5.40 13.91
C PRO A 514 8.11 -4.06 13.77
N VAL A 515 8.52 -3.14 12.88
CA VAL A 515 8.15 -1.71 12.98
C VAL A 515 6.63 -1.44 13.07
N ILE A 516 5.80 -2.18 12.30
CA ILE A 516 4.33 -2.09 12.41
C ILE A 516 3.80 -2.95 13.57
N ASP A 517 4.42 -4.09 13.83
CA ASP A 517 4.04 -5.05 14.88
C ASP A 517 4.17 -4.43 16.28
N ASP A 518 5.29 -3.77 16.56
CA ASP A 518 5.54 -2.98 17.78
C ASP A 518 4.51 -1.86 17.93
N ALA A 519 4.15 -1.18 16.84
CA ALA A 519 3.15 -0.10 16.88
C ALA A 519 1.76 -0.63 17.25
N LEU A 520 1.35 -1.80 16.72
CA LEU A 520 0.08 -2.45 17.05
C LEU A 520 0.07 -3.00 18.49
N ARG A 521 1.16 -3.65 18.93
CA ARG A 521 1.32 -4.13 20.31
C ARG A 521 1.29 -2.95 21.31
N ALA A 522 1.96 -1.84 21.00
CA ALA A 522 1.94 -0.64 21.82
C ALA A 522 0.58 0.08 21.82
N ALA A 523 -0.19 0.03 20.73
CA ALA A 523 -1.56 0.53 20.71
C ALA A 523 -2.48 -0.28 21.63
N ALA A 524 -2.48 -1.60 21.50
CA ALA A 524 -3.33 -2.47 22.31
C ALA A 524 -2.86 -2.54 23.77
N CYS A 525 -1.65 -3.00 24.05
CA CYS A 525 -1.21 -3.30 25.42
C CYS A 525 -0.96 -2.02 26.25
N ASN A 526 -0.32 -0.99 25.67
CA ASN A 526 0.08 0.19 26.44
C ASN A 526 -1.03 1.26 26.50
N ARG A 527 -1.92 1.32 25.50
CA ARG A 527 -2.96 2.36 25.40
C ARG A 527 -4.40 1.81 25.40
N HIS A 528 -4.59 0.49 25.41
CA HIS A 528 -5.91 -0.18 25.38
C HIS A 528 -6.77 0.18 24.14
N VAL A 529 -6.12 0.63 23.06
CA VAL A 529 -6.76 0.91 21.77
C VAL A 529 -7.15 -0.41 21.11
N LYS A 530 -8.42 -0.55 20.69
CA LYS A 530 -8.93 -1.81 20.14
C LYS A 530 -8.39 -2.08 18.74
N VAL A 531 -7.48 -3.04 18.60
CA VAL A 531 -6.88 -3.44 17.32
C VAL A 531 -7.67 -4.60 16.71
N ARG A 532 -8.02 -4.50 15.42
CA ARG A 532 -8.63 -5.60 14.66
C ARG A 532 -7.94 -5.80 13.32
N LEU A 533 -7.42 -7.01 13.07
CA LEU A 533 -6.78 -7.38 11.81
C LEU A 533 -7.67 -8.35 11.02
N LEU A 534 -8.10 -7.92 9.83
CA LEU A 534 -8.88 -8.73 8.90
C LEU A 534 -8.05 -9.07 7.65
N ILE A 535 -7.31 -10.17 7.75
CA ILE A 535 -6.25 -10.53 6.81
C ILE A 535 -6.75 -11.55 5.79
N SER A 536 -6.35 -11.42 4.52
CA SER A 536 -6.79 -12.37 3.49
C SER A 536 -6.16 -13.76 3.66
N CYS A 537 -6.96 -14.81 3.51
CA CYS A 537 -6.47 -16.18 3.43
C CYS A 537 -6.85 -16.83 2.10
N TRP A 538 -5.81 -17.25 1.37
CA TRP A 538 -5.88 -17.79 0.02
C TRP A 538 -4.67 -18.68 -0.29
N GLN A 539 -4.72 -19.39 -1.42
CA GLN A 539 -3.78 -20.45 -1.80
C GLN A 539 -2.30 -19.98 -1.96
N HIS A 540 -2.08 -18.67 -1.99
CA HIS A 540 -0.75 -18.05 -2.13
C HIS A 540 -0.30 -17.26 -0.88
N SER A 541 -0.95 -17.46 0.26
CA SER A 541 -0.51 -16.89 1.55
C SER A 541 0.84 -17.48 1.96
N ASP A 542 1.79 -16.63 2.41
CA ASP A 542 3.00 -17.13 3.08
C ASP A 542 2.59 -17.74 4.44
N GLN A 543 3.02 -18.98 4.71
CA GLN A 543 2.60 -19.71 5.91
C GLN A 543 3.13 -19.08 7.20
N SER A 544 4.22 -18.30 7.12
CA SER A 544 4.74 -17.54 8.27
C SER A 544 3.79 -16.45 8.76
N MET A 545 2.92 -15.93 7.89
CA MET A 545 1.89 -14.94 8.25
C MET A 545 1.02 -15.42 9.41
N PHE A 546 0.54 -16.67 9.36
CA PHE A 546 -0.39 -17.19 10.36
C PHE A 546 0.26 -17.33 11.74
N LEU A 547 1.57 -17.59 11.80
CA LEU A 547 2.34 -17.62 13.05
C LEU A 547 2.54 -16.22 13.64
N PHE A 548 2.82 -15.21 12.82
CA PHE A 548 2.88 -13.82 13.28
C PHE A 548 1.52 -13.31 13.75
N LEU A 549 0.44 -13.64 13.03
CA LEU A 549 -0.93 -13.33 13.46
C LEU A 549 -1.33 -14.03 14.76
N GLU A 550 -0.91 -15.28 14.97
CA GLU A 550 -1.10 -16.00 16.23
C GLU A 550 -0.36 -15.31 17.39
N SER A 551 0.88 -14.88 17.15
CA SER A 551 1.69 -14.11 18.12
C SER A 551 1.10 -12.76 18.51
N LEU A 552 0.24 -12.17 17.68
CA LEU A 552 -0.54 -10.98 18.02
C LEU A 552 -1.82 -11.38 18.77
N SER A 553 -2.56 -12.36 18.25
CA SER A 553 -3.84 -12.79 18.82
C SER A 553 -3.72 -13.40 20.22
N VAL A 554 -2.57 -13.99 20.58
CA VAL A 554 -2.35 -14.54 21.93
C VAL A 554 -2.26 -13.46 23.02
N LEU A 555 -1.95 -12.21 22.66
CA LEU A 555 -1.85 -11.09 23.63
C LEU A 555 -3.21 -10.71 24.26
N SER A 556 -4.32 -11.14 23.67
CA SER A 556 -5.66 -10.93 24.24
C SER A 556 -6.00 -11.86 25.41
N GLN A 557 -5.10 -12.78 25.77
CA GLN A 557 -5.28 -13.70 26.89
C GLN A 557 -4.77 -13.07 28.20
N GLU A 558 -5.35 -13.48 29.32
CA GLU A 558 -4.85 -13.15 30.65
C GLU A 558 -3.44 -13.75 30.87
N PRO A 559 -2.51 -13.04 31.56
CA PRO A 559 -2.70 -11.81 32.31
C PRO A 559 -2.41 -10.52 31.52
N LEU A 560 -2.36 -10.57 30.17
CA LEU A 560 -2.06 -9.40 29.34
C LEU A 560 -3.31 -8.64 28.89
N GLY A 561 -4.36 -9.36 28.49
CA GLY A 561 -5.68 -8.78 28.18
C GLY A 561 -5.70 -7.74 27.04
N CYS A 562 -4.64 -7.65 26.22
CA CYS A 562 -4.51 -6.60 25.22
C CYS A 562 -5.63 -6.73 24.16
N PRO A 563 -6.40 -5.67 23.85
CA PRO A 563 -7.58 -5.76 22.98
C PRO A 563 -7.23 -5.89 21.49
N ILE A 564 -6.67 -7.04 21.11
CA ILE A 564 -6.34 -7.45 19.73
C ILE A 564 -7.25 -8.59 19.31
N GLU A 565 -8.01 -8.41 18.22
CA GLU A 565 -8.75 -9.49 17.56
C GLU A 565 -8.18 -9.73 16.15
N VAL A 566 -8.05 -11.01 15.75
CA VAL A 566 -7.60 -11.38 14.40
C VAL A 566 -8.61 -12.31 13.72
N LYS A 567 -8.95 -12.01 12.46
CA LYS A 567 -9.76 -12.87 11.60
C LYS A 567 -9.13 -13.04 10.22
N LEU A 568 -9.45 -14.18 9.59
CA LEU A 568 -9.08 -14.47 8.21
C LEU A 568 -10.29 -14.22 7.29
N PHE A 569 -10.12 -13.43 6.24
CA PHE A 569 -11.12 -13.24 5.20
C PHE A 569 -10.90 -14.25 4.07
N VAL A 570 -11.91 -15.06 3.78
CA VAL A 570 -11.86 -16.13 2.77
C VAL A 570 -12.94 -15.89 1.71
N VAL A 571 -12.51 -15.60 0.48
CA VAL A 571 -13.42 -15.46 -0.66
C VAL A 571 -13.89 -16.86 -1.11
N SER A 572 -15.21 -17.04 -1.21
CA SER A 572 -15.85 -18.23 -1.76
C SER A 572 -15.35 -18.55 -3.18
N LYS A 573 -15.25 -19.83 -3.55
CA LYS A 573 -14.86 -20.24 -4.92
C LYS A 573 -15.53 -21.54 -5.38
N SER A 574 -16.22 -21.47 -6.53
CA SER A 574 -16.78 -22.63 -7.23
C SER A 574 -15.67 -23.53 -7.83
N VAL A 575 -16.03 -24.61 -8.55
CA VAL A 575 -15.05 -25.47 -9.22
C VAL A 575 -14.43 -24.76 -10.45
N GLU A 576 -15.23 -23.94 -11.10
CA GLU A 576 -14.89 -23.13 -12.28
C GLU A 576 -14.00 -21.95 -11.85
N GLN A 577 -14.42 -21.21 -10.82
CA GLN A 577 -13.65 -20.07 -10.28
C GLN A 577 -12.27 -20.46 -9.73
N LYS A 578 -12.07 -21.73 -9.32
CA LYS A 578 -10.74 -22.25 -8.95
C LYS A 578 -9.75 -22.30 -10.13
N ARG A 579 -10.23 -22.26 -11.38
CA ARG A 579 -9.38 -22.25 -12.59
C ARG A 579 -8.79 -20.87 -12.89
N ILE A 580 -9.41 -19.79 -12.40
CA ILE A 580 -8.96 -18.41 -12.62
C ILE A 580 -7.75 -18.14 -11.71
N PRO A 581 -6.53 -17.98 -12.25
CA PRO A 581 -5.33 -17.87 -11.44
C PRO A 581 -5.28 -16.51 -10.71
N PHE A 582 -4.75 -16.50 -9.49
CA PHE A 582 -4.58 -15.32 -8.61
C PHE A 582 -5.86 -14.52 -8.31
N SER A 583 -7.02 -15.14 -8.50
CA SER A 583 -8.32 -14.62 -8.11
C SER A 583 -8.73 -15.07 -6.70
N ARG A 584 -9.95 -14.72 -6.29
CA ARG A 584 -10.62 -15.17 -5.06
C ARG A 584 -9.80 -14.86 -3.79
N VAL A 585 -9.44 -13.59 -3.66
CA VAL A 585 -8.61 -13.03 -2.58
C VAL A 585 -9.16 -11.67 -2.15
N ASN A 586 -9.00 -11.31 -0.87
CA ASN A 586 -9.15 -9.94 -0.42
C ASN A 586 -7.81 -9.21 -0.63
N HIS A 587 -7.75 -8.38 -1.67
CA HIS A 587 -6.55 -7.65 -2.07
C HIS A 587 -6.52 -6.21 -1.53
N ASN A 588 -7.47 -5.82 -0.67
CA ASN A 588 -7.45 -4.53 0.02
C ASN A 588 -6.09 -4.22 0.68
N LYS A 589 -5.76 -2.92 0.83
CA LYS A 589 -4.71 -2.42 1.74
C LYS A 589 -5.18 -1.12 2.40
N TYR A 590 -6.07 -1.23 3.39
CA TYR A 590 -6.59 -0.08 4.12
C TYR A 590 -6.48 -0.25 5.63
N MET A 591 -6.49 0.89 6.33
CA MET A 591 -6.61 0.99 7.77
C MET A 591 -7.56 2.15 8.10
N VAL A 592 -8.38 1.99 9.13
CA VAL A 592 -9.28 3.02 9.65
C VAL A 592 -9.20 3.06 11.17
N THR A 593 -9.15 4.27 11.73
CA THR A 593 -9.09 4.53 13.17
C THR A 593 -10.26 5.43 13.56
N ASP A 594 -10.37 5.75 14.85
CA ASP A 594 -11.30 6.77 15.34
C ASP A 594 -11.14 8.16 14.70
N ARG A 595 -9.97 8.47 14.11
CA ARG A 595 -9.63 9.83 13.63
C ARG A 595 -9.13 9.92 12.18
N LEU A 596 -8.73 8.80 11.58
CA LEU A 596 -8.03 8.76 10.29
C LEU A 596 -8.49 7.59 9.42
N ALA A 597 -8.46 7.81 8.10
CA ALA A 597 -8.55 6.78 7.08
C ALA A 597 -7.23 6.73 6.28
N TYR A 598 -6.66 5.53 6.12
CA TYR A 598 -5.53 5.22 5.25
C TYR A 598 -5.99 4.24 4.16
N ILE A 599 -5.77 4.59 2.90
CA ILE A 599 -5.98 3.72 1.73
C ILE A 599 -4.68 3.70 0.92
N GLY A 600 -4.09 2.53 0.67
CA GLY A 600 -2.81 2.45 -0.03
C GLY A 600 -2.66 1.28 -0.99
N THR A 601 -1.48 1.19 -1.59
CA THR A 601 -1.14 0.18 -2.60
C THR A 601 -0.33 -1.00 -2.05
N SER A 602 0.24 -0.85 -0.86
CA SER A 602 1.36 -1.64 -0.32
C SER A 602 0.90 -2.74 0.64
N ASN A 603 1.33 -3.98 0.43
CA ASN A 603 1.11 -5.06 1.41
C ASN A 603 2.07 -4.88 2.61
N TRP A 604 1.74 -5.42 3.78
CA TRP A 604 2.46 -5.07 5.01
C TRP A 604 3.60 -6.06 5.32
N SER A 605 4.70 -5.92 4.59
CA SER A 605 6.02 -6.50 4.91
C SER A 605 7.14 -5.52 4.53
N GLU A 606 8.34 -5.68 5.09
CA GLU A 606 9.42 -4.68 5.01
C GLU A 606 9.72 -4.21 3.58
N ASP A 607 9.85 -5.16 2.65
CA ASP A 607 10.26 -4.93 1.26
C ASP A 607 9.28 -4.02 0.49
N TYR A 608 8.01 -3.93 0.93
CA TYR A 608 7.01 -3.02 0.35
C TYR A 608 7.27 -1.54 0.72
N PHE A 609 8.00 -1.32 1.80
CA PHE A 609 8.32 0.01 2.33
C PHE A 609 9.78 0.41 2.07
N THR A 610 10.71 -0.55 1.99
CA THR A 610 12.15 -0.28 1.83
C THR A 610 12.63 -0.30 0.37
N ASN A 611 11.97 -1.04 -0.52
CA ASN A 611 12.43 -1.25 -1.90
C ASN A 611 11.32 -1.00 -2.94
N THR A 612 10.13 -1.53 -2.70
CA THR A 612 8.99 -1.44 -3.63
C THR A 612 8.40 -0.03 -3.69
N ALA A 613 8.03 0.45 -4.88
CA ALA A 613 7.30 1.70 -5.01
C ALA A 613 5.81 1.52 -4.71
N GLY A 614 5.29 2.38 -3.85
CA GLY A 614 3.89 2.41 -3.41
C GLY A 614 3.45 3.81 -3.03
N VAL A 615 2.14 3.99 -2.88
CA VAL A 615 1.48 5.24 -2.49
C VAL A 615 0.40 4.97 -1.45
N GLY A 616 0.28 5.86 -0.47
CA GLY A 616 -0.82 5.92 0.48
C GLY A 616 -1.56 7.26 0.39
N LEU A 617 -2.87 7.20 0.63
CA LEU A 617 -3.78 8.34 0.79
C LEU A 617 -4.25 8.36 2.25
N ILE A 618 -3.94 9.45 2.96
CA ILE A 618 -4.30 9.65 4.36
C ILE A 618 -5.26 10.83 4.45
N ILE A 619 -6.39 10.60 5.12
CA ILE A 619 -7.46 11.59 5.29
C ILE A 619 -7.91 11.61 6.75
N SER A 620 -7.92 12.80 7.35
CA SER A 620 -8.79 13.12 8.48
C SER A 620 -9.98 13.94 7.98
N GLN A 621 -11.15 13.76 8.59
CA GLN A 621 -12.31 14.61 8.36
C GLN A 621 -12.88 15.05 9.71
N SER A 622 -13.33 16.30 9.77
CA SER A 622 -14.26 16.75 10.81
C SER A 622 -15.59 16.01 10.67
N GLU A 623 -16.36 15.95 11.77
CA GLU A 623 -17.74 15.46 11.73
C GLU A 623 -18.57 16.20 10.67
N ALA A 624 -19.55 15.50 10.08
CA ALA A 624 -20.41 16.08 9.06
C ALA A 624 -21.20 17.28 9.62
N ALA A 625 -21.24 18.38 8.87
CA ALA A 625 -21.89 19.61 9.31
C ALA A 625 -23.39 19.37 9.62
N PRO A 626 -23.98 20.02 10.64
CA PRO A 626 -25.37 19.78 11.04
C PRO A 626 -26.36 19.89 9.86
N GLY A 627 -27.03 18.78 9.55
CA GLY A 627 -27.95 18.64 8.41
C GLY A 627 -27.39 17.85 7.22
N VAL A 628 -26.08 17.59 7.16
CA VAL A 628 -25.47 16.67 6.18
C VAL A 628 -25.68 15.23 6.65
N THR A 629 -26.55 14.48 5.95
CA THR A 629 -26.88 13.08 6.30
C THR A 629 -25.97 12.03 5.68
N GLN A 630 -24.89 12.46 5.00
CA GLN A 630 -23.94 11.57 4.32
C GLN A 630 -22.71 11.33 5.20
N LEU A 631 -22.41 10.05 5.47
CA LEU A 631 -21.23 9.62 6.19
C LEU A 631 -19.94 10.13 5.54
N THR A 632 -18.97 10.56 6.36
CA THR A 632 -17.59 10.83 5.95
C THR A 632 -16.93 9.58 5.35
N LEU A 633 -15.82 9.74 4.64
CA LEU A 633 -15.03 8.60 4.15
C LEU A 633 -14.58 7.69 5.30
N ARG A 634 -14.22 8.28 6.44
CA ARG A 634 -13.72 7.57 7.63
C ARG A 634 -14.80 6.69 8.26
N GLU A 635 -16.05 7.12 8.24
CA GLU A 635 -17.20 6.31 8.66
C GLU A 635 -17.61 5.28 7.60
N GLN A 636 -17.56 5.63 6.30
CA GLN A 636 -17.82 4.67 5.20
C GLN A 636 -16.81 3.50 5.22
N LEU A 637 -15.52 3.79 5.44
CA LEU A 637 -14.46 2.79 5.48
C LEU A 637 -14.56 1.88 6.71
N GLU A 638 -14.97 2.43 7.86
CA GLU A 638 -15.31 1.65 9.05
C GLU A 638 -16.56 0.78 8.82
N ALA A 639 -17.60 1.30 8.15
CA ALA A 639 -18.79 0.54 7.81
C ALA A 639 -18.47 -0.63 6.85
N VAL A 640 -17.56 -0.43 5.88
CA VAL A 640 -16.98 -1.50 5.06
C VAL A 640 -16.24 -2.52 5.92
N PHE A 641 -15.40 -2.07 6.85
CA PHE A 641 -14.68 -2.98 7.76
C PHE A 641 -15.66 -3.82 8.61
N HIS A 642 -16.67 -3.20 9.20
CA HIS A 642 -17.67 -3.92 10.01
C HIS A 642 -18.54 -4.88 9.19
N ARG A 643 -18.95 -4.48 7.97
CA ARG A 643 -19.62 -5.37 7.02
C ARG A 643 -18.77 -6.61 6.72
N ASP A 644 -17.49 -6.40 6.43
CA ASP A 644 -16.59 -7.47 6.05
C ASP A 644 -16.31 -8.37 7.27
N TRP A 645 -15.96 -7.79 8.43
CA TRP A 645 -15.68 -8.45 9.71
C TRP A 645 -16.82 -9.31 10.27
N SER A 646 -18.07 -8.92 10.01
CA SER A 646 -19.28 -9.62 10.45
C SER A 646 -19.86 -10.59 9.42
N SER A 647 -19.34 -10.58 8.19
CA SER A 647 -19.79 -11.48 7.12
C SER A 647 -19.39 -12.94 7.36
N SER A 648 -20.10 -13.86 6.70
CA SER A 648 -19.76 -15.29 6.63
C SER A 648 -18.40 -15.59 5.96
N TYR A 649 -17.78 -14.60 5.32
CA TYR A 649 -16.45 -14.69 4.73
C TYR A 649 -15.32 -14.44 5.76
N SER A 650 -15.65 -13.91 6.94
CA SER A 650 -14.71 -13.67 8.05
C SER A 650 -14.68 -14.85 9.03
N GLN A 651 -13.62 -15.64 8.96
CA GLN A 651 -13.38 -16.82 9.79
C GLN A 651 -12.45 -16.49 10.97
N PRO A 652 -12.51 -17.22 12.10
CA PRO A 652 -11.50 -17.14 13.15
C PRO A 652 -10.10 -17.47 12.63
N LEU A 653 -9.07 -16.95 13.29
CA LEU A 653 -7.68 -17.33 12.99
C LEU A 653 -7.45 -18.82 13.26
N SER A 654 -6.68 -19.47 12.37
CA SER A 654 -6.15 -20.81 12.56
C SER A 654 -4.67 -20.83 12.13
N PRO A 655 -3.76 -21.52 12.85
CA PRO A 655 -2.34 -21.57 12.48
C PRO A 655 -2.05 -22.33 11.18
N LYS A 656 -2.99 -23.19 10.73
CA LYS A 656 -2.91 -23.96 9.49
C LYS A 656 -4.25 -23.88 8.74
N PRO A 657 -4.62 -22.71 8.19
CA PRO A 657 -5.95 -22.49 7.66
C PRO A 657 -6.10 -23.14 6.27
N SER A 658 -7.20 -23.87 6.05
CA SER A 658 -7.43 -24.67 4.84
C SER A 658 -7.45 -23.84 3.55
N CYS A 659 -7.82 -22.56 3.62
CA CYS A 659 -7.74 -21.61 2.50
C CYS A 659 -6.32 -21.35 1.98
N ALA A 660 -5.28 -21.62 2.79
CA ALA A 660 -3.87 -21.50 2.42
C ALA A 660 -3.15 -22.86 2.31
N ALA A 661 -3.88 -23.98 2.36
CA ALA A 661 -3.33 -25.29 2.05
C ALA A 661 -2.90 -25.37 0.58
N LYS A 662 -1.75 -25.99 0.33
CA LYS A 662 -1.32 -26.40 -1.00
C LYS A 662 -1.74 -27.86 -1.19
N ASN A 663 -2.57 -28.09 -2.21
CA ASN A 663 -2.75 -29.42 -2.80
C ASN A 663 -1.49 -29.82 -3.58
#